data_AF-A0A8S2JW92-F1
#
_entry.id   AF-A0A8S2JW92-F1
#
_cell.length_a   1.000
_cell.length_b   1.000
_cell.length_c   1.000
_cell.angle_alpha   90.00
_cell.angle_beta   90.00
_cell.angle_gamma   90.00
#
_symmetry.space_group_name_H-M   'P 1'
#
loop_
_entity.id
_entity.type
_entity.pdbx_description
1 polymer ?
#
loop_
_entity_poly.entity_id
_entity_poly.type
_entity_poly.pdbx_seq_one_letter_code
_entity_poly.pdbx_strand_id
1 'polypeptide(L)'
;ISPNDQPLLVRKILKSIWFVTTHTNQVRKYRLKSFGRSSNEHRFSQDHGENQGEQINVTDYFREKWNIRLRYPHLPVVELFNPVDKNKSHFLPMELVTVDEWQRSLKPLTTEQRAKVTKKTVVKPGERFGMIRRVIDECRFDQDSYLQKFGIKVHSNDMLKIAARILTPPDIKYKSAKDNQRDVIEKVQIGKWYLNNQFNKTREIRIWALVLVSQKEPDARQVGLARDFASKIPKAMSRYGVRFNSAAIEKSDAAVPDTILARMNELKMLGCEVIIYILNQVGDDIYHVIKYFGNVKLGMVTQCTRFDKLFANNEPRKMDMYIQNLVQKFNAKLGGINQLVSLMRALTSSSPRTDIFMFFGIDCTRTTCSREQPSIAAIIGSKDSTSTQYAGRVVQQYCPKGKISVEIIKDLHIYVRELLHEFSHHNTHLPNKLVFYRAGVDDGSFQKVLDNEVRAIQRACKELYGYNELPKICFTIVKKHHNTRFFTWDKQSNQTHNIQPGTVIDTDIISPNGFDFYLNSHAAIQGTSRPMLYHVLYDDIGFTPDEIQQLTYYLCHTDVRCTKSVSVPAPVHYATLCVSRGLNLDYEGQMSNEQRSFSVSDVGEELLDENVVVTLDDVQTIKINFNPSIENTMWLFGQIDHAFNRTSTTSTTSTTSTSSTSTTPTPTCVPTSVGSVSTLFTTSSGSITSYTCFAYEWASPTAGSDTLAFNFRNDPGLWYLDDVLVYAGAVQMLSNIQVSKLVPFRLGQEQHRIDHVQFFPGQVASNSPHSGIHGVIHGSNGCTDEISQQLIATAGKVYIESFWLKSDSTGSVISWTVTLS
;
A
#
# COMPACT_ATOMS: atom_id res chain seq x y z
N ILE A 1 31.47 -9.28 -15.29
CA ILE A 1 31.71 -8.44 -14.09
C ILE A 1 33.18 -8.06 -14.13
N SER A 2 33.49 -6.76 -14.16
CA SER A 2 34.87 -6.29 -14.15
C SER A 2 35.58 -6.74 -12.86
N PRO A 3 36.88 -7.07 -12.88
CA PRO A 3 37.67 -7.36 -11.68
C PRO A 3 37.56 -6.27 -10.59
N ASN A 4 37.28 -5.02 -11.00
CA ASN A 4 37.14 -3.87 -10.09
C ASN A 4 35.79 -3.81 -9.35
N ASP A 5 34.76 -4.55 -9.80
CA ASP A 5 33.41 -4.52 -9.22
C ASP A 5 33.17 -5.58 -8.13
N GLN A 6 34.02 -6.63 -8.10
CA GLN A 6 33.87 -7.76 -7.19
C GLN A 6 34.02 -7.40 -5.69
N PRO A 7 34.95 -6.52 -5.26
CA PRO A 7 35.12 -6.16 -3.85
C PRO A 7 33.90 -5.43 -3.25
N LEU A 8 33.21 -4.62 -4.06
CA LEU A 8 32.02 -3.86 -3.64
C LEU A 8 30.82 -4.78 -3.40
N LEU A 9 30.63 -5.79 -4.23
CA LEU A 9 29.55 -6.78 -4.06
C LEU A 9 29.77 -7.63 -2.81
N VAL A 10 31.00 -8.12 -2.61
CA VAL A 10 31.38 -8.91 -1.42
C VAL A 10 31.21 -8.10 -0.14
N ARG A 11 31.64 -6.83 -0.14
CA ARG A 11 31.42 -5.91 1.00
C ARG A 11 29.95 -5.75 1.35
N LYS A 12 29.08 -5.58 0.35
CA LYS A 12 27.63 -5.46 0.57
C LYS A 12 27.05 -6.73 1.19
N ILE A 13 27.53 -7.91 0.80
CA ILE A 13 27.06 -9.18 1.33
C ILE A 13 27.46 -9.35 2.80
N LEU A 14 28.70 -9.01 3.14
CA LEU A 14 29.30 -9.32 4.43
C LEU A 14 29.05 -8.27 5.52
N LYS A 15 28.67 -7.03 5.18
CA LYS A 15 28.49 -5.92 6.14
C LYS A 15 27.47 -6.20 7.27
N SER A 16 26.46 -7.02 7.01
CA SER A 16 25.41 -7.37 7.98
C SER A 16 25.72 -8.61 8.83
N ILE A 17 26.88 -9.23 8.63
CA ILE A 17 27.26 -10.52 9.20
C ILE A 17 28.26 -10.31 10.33
N TRP A 18 28.16 -11.15 11.36
CA TRP A 18 29.09 -11.26 12.47
C TRP A 18 30.23 -12.21 12.13
N PHE A 19 31.41 -11.82 12.56
CA PHE A 19 32.65 -12.54 12.36
C PHE A 19 33.29 -12.87 13.69
N VAL A 20 33.93 -14.02 13.78
CA VAL A 20 34.70 -14.46 14.94
C VAL A 20 36.16 -14.71 14.58
N THR A 21 37.05 -14.40 15.52
CA THR A 21 38.49 -14.57 15.36
C THR A 21 38.92 -15.99 15.68
N THR A 22 39.80 -16.56 14.87
CA THR A 22 40.26 -17.96 15.04
C THR A 22 41.66 -18.07 15.64
N HIS A 23 42.41 -16.97 15.73
CA HIS A 23 43.79 -16.95 16.22
C HIS A 23 43.93 -16.83 17.75
N THR A 24 42.82 -16.72 18.48
CA THR A 24 42.79 -16.60 19.95
C THR A 24 41.87 -17.65 20.57
N ASN A 25 42.21 -18.12 21.79
CA ASN A 25 41.34 -19.02 22.57
C ASN A 25 40.03 -18.35 23.06
N GLN A 26 39.90 -17.04 22.91
CA GLN A 26 38.67 -16.29 23.20
C GLN A 26 37.90 -16.04 21.91
N VAL A 27 36.61 -16.39 21.89
CA VAL A 27 35.71 -16.10 20.76
C VAL A 27 35.25 -14.64 20.87
N ARG A 28 35.85 -13.76 20.06
CA ARG A 28 35.46 -12.34 19.97
C ARG A 28 34.63 -12.11 18.72
N LYS A 29 33.45 -11.49 18.88
CA LYS A 29 32.50 -11.21 17.80
C LYS A 29 32.67 -9.77 17.29
N TYR A 30 32.77 -9.62 15.97
CA TYR A 30 32.91 -8.33 15.32
C TYR A 30 31.98 -8.20 14.10
N ARG A 31 31.76 -6.97 13.63
CA ARG A 31 31.11 -6.68 12.35
C ARG A 31 32.08 -6.13 11.34
N LEU A 32 31.82 -6.39 10.06
CA LEU A 32 32.59 -5.84 8.96
C LEU A 32 32.31 -4.34 8.75
N LYS A 33 33.37 -3.53 8.79
CA LYS A 33 33.35 -2.09 8.46
C LYS A 33 33.73 -1.87 7.00
N SER A 34 34.88 -2.43 6.60
CA SER A 34 35.45 -2.30 5.26
C SER A 34 36.49 -3.39 4.99
N PHE A 35 37.11 -3.32 3.82
CA PHE A 35 38.37 -3.99 3.52
C PHE A 35 39.49 -2.95 3.48
N GLY A 36 40.64 -3.31 4.04
CA GLY A 36 41.88 -2.54 3.94
C GLY A 36 42.75 -2.97 2.76
N ARG A 37 44.00 -2.52 2.75
CA ARG A 37 45.04 -3.01 1.83
C ARG A 37 45.40 -4.47 2.14
N SER A 38 46.23 -5.08 1.30
CA SER A 38 46.77 -6.42 1.53
C SER A 38 47.49 -6.53 2.88
N SER A 39 47.51 -7.73 3.46
CA SER A 39 48.08 -7.95 4.81
C SER A 39 49.58 -7.64 4.89
N ASN A 40 50.31 -7.69 3.76
CA ASN A 40 51.73 -7.31 3.67
C ASN A 40 51.96 -5.80 3.47
N GLU A 41 50.93 -5.04 3.05
CA GLU A 41 51.03 -3.59 2.83
C GLU A 41 50.35 -2.77 3.94
N HIS A 42 49.34 -3.32 4.60
CA HIS A 42 48.57 -2.62 5.61
C HIS A 42 49.40 -2.47 6.89
N ARG A 43 49.67 -1.22 7.29
CA ARG A 43 50.48 -0.86 8.47
C ARG A 43 49.64 -0.17 9.54
N PHE A 44 50.00 -0.37 10.80
CA PHE A 44 49.38 0.28 11.95
C PHE A 44 50.40 0.56 13.05
N SER A 45 50.12 1.57 13.89
CA SER A 45 50.94 1.90 15.05
C SER A 45 50.66 0.92 16.20
N GLN A 46 51.70 0.39 16.83
CA GLN A 46 51.56 -0.39 18.05
C GLN A 46 51.59 0.53 19.28
N ASP A 47 50.55 0.54 20.10
CA ASP A 47 50.56 1.20 21.42
C ASP A 47 51.39 0.34 22.38
N HIS A 48 52.70 0.61 22.42
CA HIS A 48 53.54 0.26 23.56
C HIS A 48 53.57 1.48 24.47
N GLY A 49 53.10 1.33 25.72
CA GLY A 49 53.17 2.41 26.70
C GLY A 49 54.54 3.10 26.69
N GLU A 50 54.51 4.43 26.67
CA GLU A 50 55.65 5.37 26.71
C GLU A 50 56.59 5.48 25.49
N ASN A 51 56.47 4.66 24.42
CA ASN A 51 57.20 4.87 23.17
C ASN A 51 56.29 4.74 21.94
N GLN A 52 55.72 5.86 21.49
CA GLN A 52 54.95 5.94 20.24
C GLN A 52 55.89 6.01 19.02
N GLY A 53 55.71 5.13 18.03
CA GLY A 53 56.19 5.46 16.67
C GLY A 53 56.34 4.37 15.62
N GLU A 54 56.56 3.09 15.98
CA GLU A 54 56.95 2.10 14.96
C GLU A 54 55.74 1.51 14.21
N GLN A 55 55.76 1.60 12.87
CA GLN A 55 54.70 1.12 11.97
C GLN A 55 54.99 -0.31 11.52
N ILE A 56 54.29 -1.29 12.10
CA ILE A 56 54.39 -2.70 11.70
C ILE A 56 53.28 -3.04 10.69
N ASN A 57 53.58 -3.90 9.70
CA ASN A 57 52.53 -4.41 8.82
C ASN A 57 51.80 -5.60 9.48
N VAL A 58 50.58 -5.90 9.01
CA VAL A 58 49.76 -6.97 9.61
C VAL A 58 50.44 -8.34 9.51
N THR A 59 51.16 -8.63 8.44
CA THR A 59 51.86 -9.92 8.27
C THR A 59 52.96 -10.12 9.30
N ASP A 60 53.77 -9.09 9.53
CA ASP A 60 54.90 -9.09 10.46
C ASP A 60 54.38 -9.15 11.90
N TYR A 61 53.34 -8.39 12.22
CA TYR A 61 52.70 -8.43 13.53
C TYR A 61 52.19 -9.82 13.91
N PHE A 62 51.48 -10.51 13.00
CA PHE A 62 50.96 -11.85 13.29
C PHE A 62 52.07 -12.90 13.40
N ARG A 63 53.17 -12.72 12.65
CA ARG A 63 54.36 -13.55 12.77
C ARG A 63 55.10 -13.33 14.09
N GLU A 64 55.30 -12.09 14.50
CA GLU A 64 56.05 -11.76 15.72
C GLU A 64 55.25 -12.02 17.00
N LYS A 65 54.00 -11.55 17.06
CA LYS A 65 53.19 -11.63 18.29
C LYS A 65 52.52 -12.97 18.50
N TRP A 66 52.06 -13.60 17.41
CA TRP A 66 51.24 -14.82 17.48
C TRP A 66 51.95 -16.06 16.91
N ASN A 67 53.16 -15.91 16.37
CA ASN A 67 53.90 -16.98 15.68
C ASN A 67 53.10 -17.61 14.52
N ILE A 68 52.30 -16.80 13.82
CA ILE A 68 51.46 -17.25 12.69
C ILE A 68 52.07 -16.75 11.39
N ARG A 69 52.45 -17.68 10.51
CA ARG A 69 52.82 -17.37 9.12
C ARG A 69 51.57 -17.36 8.24
N LEU A 70 51.19 -16.19 7.75
CA LEU A 70 50.05 -16.03 6.84
C LEU A 70 50.30 -16.78 5.52
N ARG A 71 49.32 -17.56 5.06
CA ARG A 71 49.36 -18.26 3.76
C ARG A 71 48.96 -17.33 2.62
N TYR A 72 48.12 -16.34 2.91
CA TYR A 72 47.58 -15.43 1.90
C TYR A 72 47.88 -13.95 2.21
N PRO A 73 49.16 -13.54 2.37
CA PRO A 73 49.51 -12.19 2.77
C PRO A 73 49.11 -11.12 1.73
N HIS A 74 48.95 -11.51 0.45
CA HIS A 74 48.52 -10.65 -0.65
C HIS A 74 47.02 -10.31 -0.60
N LEU A 75 46.21 -11.02 0.19
CA LEU A 75 44.79 -10.74 0.32
C LEU A 75 44.54 -9.54 1.26
N PRO A 76 43.48 -8.74 1.01
CA PRO A 76 43.13 -7.59 1.83
C PRO A 76 42.81 -7.98 3.27
N VAL A 77 43.15 -7.09 4.21
CA VAL A 77 42.70 -7.23 5.60
C VAL A 77 41.22 -6.90 5.72
N VAL A 78 40.51 -7.56 6.63
CA VAL A 78 39.16 -7.17 7.04
C VAL A 78 39.24 -6.13 8.13
N GLU A 79 38.63 -4.97 7.90
CA GLU A 79 38.42 -3.97 8.94
C GLU A 79 37.13 -4.32 9.69
N LEU A 80 37.30 -4.70 10.95
CA LEU A 80 36.27 -5.16 11.85
C LEU A 80 36.07 -4.16 12.99
N PHE A 81 34.87 -4.09 13.54
CA PHE A 81 34.59 -3.25 14.72
C PHE A 81 33.61 -3.95 15.67
N ASN A 82 33.68 -3.60 16.95
CA ASN A 82 32.68 -4.01 17.93
C ASN A 82 31.56 -2.96 17.95
N PRO A 83 30.27 -3.31 17.82
CA PRO A 83 29.19 -2.33 17.87
C PRO A 83 29.10 -1.50 19.15
N VAL A 84 29.69 -1.99 20.25
CA VAL A 84 29.82 -1.24 21.52
C VAL A 84 30.83 -0.10 21.39
N ASP A 85 31.87 -0.26 20.58
CA ASP A 85 32.92 0.74 20.33
C ASP A 85 33.15 0.91 18.82
N LYS A 86 32.33 1.76 18.19
CA LYS A 86 32.34 1.97 16.73
C LYS A 86 33.59 2.69 16.24
N ASN A 87 34.27 3.41 17.12
CA ASN A 87 35.43 4.22 16.78
C ASN A 87 36.70 3.38 16.71
N LYS A 88 36.74 2.24 17.41
CA LYS A 88 37.86 1.30 17.37
C LYS A 88 37.71 0.28 16.23
N SER A 89 38.59 0.41 15.24
CA SER A 89 38.74 -0.57 14.16
C SER A 89 39.82 -1.60 14.48
N HIS A 90 39.58 -2.85 14.08
CA HIS A 90 40.52 -3.97 14.15
C HIS A 90 40.78 -4.48 12.74
N PHE A 91 42.05 -4.54 12.33
CA PHE A 91 42.45 -5.05 11.02
C PHE A 91 42.98 -6.46 11.16
N LEU A 92 42.27 -7.43 10.59
CA LEU A 92 42.64 -8.84 10.67
C LEU A 92 42.84 -9.46 9.28
N PRO A 93 43.78 -10.40 9.11
CA PRO A 93 43.88 -11.20 7.89
C PRO A 93 42.60 -12.00 7.64
N MET A 94 42.14 -12.08 6.39
CA MET A 94 40.92 -12.83 6.04
C MET A 94 40.97 -14.31 6.45
N GLU A 95 42.15 -14.93 6.47
CA GLU A 95 42.30 -16.33 6.86
C GLU A 95 42.19 -16.59 8.38
N LEU A 96 42.20 -15.54 9.21
CA LEU A 96 42.13 -15.64 10.68
C LEU A 96 40.75 -15.21 11.24
N VAL A 97 39.77 -15.14 10.36
CA VAL A 97 38.39 -14.70 10.66
C VAL A 97 37.42 -15.66 9.98
N THR A 98 36.40 -16.11 10.72
CA THR A 98 35.31 -16.93 10.18
C THR A 98 33.95 -16.29 10.45
N VAL A 99 32.95 -16.65 9.64
CA VAL A 99 31.57 -16.22 9.85
C VAL A 99 31.02 -16.93 11.09
N ASP A 100 30.43 -16.18 12.01
CA ASP A 100 29.80 -16.75 13.22
C ASP A 100 28.65 -17.69 12.82
N GLU A 101 28.49 -18.80 13.53
CA GLU A 101 27.48 -19.80 13.18
C GLU A 101 26.06 -19.33 13.51
N TRP A 102 25.04 -19.98 12.91
CA TRP A 102 23.62 -19.78 13.21
C TRP A 102 23.07 -18.36 12.99
N GLN A 103 23.73 -17.59 12.12
CA GLN A 103 23.26 -16.26 11.75
C GLN A 103 22.13 -16.31 10.75
N ARG A 104 21.01 -15.66 11.09
CA ARG A 104 19.88 -15.48 10.17
C ARG A 104 20.30 -14.56 9.01
N SER A 105 20.11 -15.02 7.78
CA SER A 105 20.17 -14.13 6.61
C SER A 105 19.03 -13.11 6.68
N LEU A 106 19.37 -11.84 6.82
CA LEU A 106 18.43 -10.73 6.72
C LEU A 106 18.23 -10.25 5.29
N LYS A 107 19.10 -10.70 4.38
CA LYS A 107 18.95 -10.45 2.94
C LYS A 107 17.86 -11.38 2.42
N PRO A 108 16.92 -10.86 1.65
CA PRO A 108 15.98 -11.73 0.98
C PRO A 108 16.72 -12.65 -0.02
N LEU A 109 16.05 -13.76 -0.30
CA LEU A 109 16.62 -14.87 -1.05
C LEU A 109 16.41 -14.63 -2.54
N THR A 110 17.37 -15.01 -3.38
CA THR A 110 17.17 -14.99 -4.83
C THR A 110 16.03 -15.93 -5.24
N THR A 111 15.44 -15.75 -6.41
CA THR A 111 14.37 -16.61 -6.93
C THR A 111 14.75 -18.10 -6.94
N GLU A 112 15.98 -18.42 -7.37
CA GLU A 112 16.50 -19.78 -7.34
C GLU A 112 16.66 -20.32 -5.90
N GLN A 113 17.18 -19.49 -4.98
CA GLN A 113 17.30 -19.85 -3.57
C GLN A 113 15.94 -20.05 -2.91
N ARG A 114 14.95 -19.18 -3.19
CA ARG A 114 13.57 -19.32 -2.72
C ARG A 114 12.93 -20.60 -3.21
N ALA A 115 13.12 -20.96 -4.49
CA ALA A 115 12.63 -22.22 -5.04
C ALA A 115 13.27 -23.42 -4.32
N LYS A 116 14.59 -23.38 -4.08
CA LYS A 116 15.30 -24.42 -3.31
C LYS A 116 14.81 -24.52 -1.87
N VAL A 117 14.63 -23.39 -1.18
CA VAL A 117 14.10 -23.35 0.19
C VAL A 117 12.69 -23.89 0.24
N THR A 118 11.79 -23.41 -0.63
CA THR A 118 10.40 -23.87 -0.73
C THR A 118 10.34 -25.37 -0.96
N LYS A 119 11.10 -25.90 -1.92
CA LYS A 119 11.16 -27.34 -2.18
C LYS A 119 11.61 -28.16 -0.96
N LYS A 120 12.46 -27.58 -0.09
CA LYS A 120 12.94 -28.21 1.15
C LYS A 120 12.01 -28.01 2.36
N THR A 121 11.16 -26.97 2.37
CA THR A 121 10.30 -26.61 3.51
C THR A 121 8.82 -26.93 3.31
N VAL A 122 8.43 -27.34 2.11
CA VAL A 122 7.09 -27.87 1.83
C VAL A 122 6.95 -29.23 2.50
N VAL A 123 6.07 -29.29 3.50
CA VAL A 123 5.80 -30.49 4.31
C VAL A 123 4.32 -30.82 4.23
N LYS A 124 4.00 -32.09 3.95
CA LYS A 124 2.61 -32.58 3.86
C LYS A 124 1.93 -32.57 5.24
N PRO A 125 0.59 -32.58 5.30
CA PRO A 125 -0.14 -32.47 6.57
C PRO A 125 0.25 -33.55 7.60
N GLY A 126 0.31 -34.83 7.20
CA GLY A 126 0.67 -35.92 8.11
C GLY A 126 2.12 -35.83 8.63
N GLU A 127 3.07 -35.45 7.76
CA GLU A 127 4.46 -35.23 8.16
C GLU A 127 4.58 -34.02 9.11
N ARG A 128 3.87 -32.93 8.82
CA ARG A 128 3.85 -31.73 9.66
C ARG A 128 3.24 -32.03 11.04
N PHE A 129 2.17 -32.81 11.09
CA PHE A 129 1.59 -33.31 12.33
C PHE A 129 2.63 -34.07 13.16
N GLY A 130 3.35 -35.02 12.53
CA GLY A 130 4.42 -35.78 13.19
C GLY A 130 5.59 -34.90 13.68
N MET A 131 5.98 -33.89 12.90
CA MET A 131 7.00 -32.91 13.30
C MET A 131 6.57 -32.11 14.54
N ILE A 132 5.32 -31.62 14.57
CA ILE A 132 4.79 -30.87 15.71
C ILE A 132 4.76 -31.77 16.96
N ARG A 133 4.30 -33.02 16.83
CA ARG A 133 4.27 -33.98 17.93
C ARG A 133 5.66 -34.24 18.50
N ARG A 134 6.66 -34.45 17.63
CA ARG A 134 8.05 -34.63 18.05
C ARG A 134 8.57 -33.46 18.86
N VAL A 135 8.30 -32.22 18.44
CA VAL A 135 8.72 -31.02 19.19
C VAL A 135 8.08 -30.99 20.57
N ILE A 136 6.80 -31.32 20.68
CA ILE A 136 6.10 -31.40 21.98
C ILE A 136 6.73 -32.47 22.88
N ASP A 137 7.03 -33.65 22.33
CA ASP A 137 7.68 -34.75 23.05
C ASP A 137 9.10 -34.36 23.52
N GLU A 138 9.85 -33.63 22.69
CA GLU A 138 11.20 -33.12 23.02
C GLU A 138 11.17 -32.02 24.08
N CYS A 139 10.15 -31.16 24.09
CA CYS A 139 10.01 -30.07 25.07
C CYS A 139 9.76 -30.57 26.50
N ARG A 140 9.17 -31.76 26.67
CA ARG A 140 8.86 -32.37 28.00
C ARG A 140 8.24 -31.37 28.98
N PHE A 141 7.15 -30.71 28.57
CA PHE A 141 6.48 -29.68 29.37
C PHE A 141 6.08 -30.14 30.77
N ASP A 142 5.84 -31.43 30.95
CA ASP A 142 5.58 -32.09 32.23
C ASP A 142 6.77 -32.04 33.20
N GLN A 143 8.00 -31.94 32.69
CA GLN A 143 9.25 -31.86 33.46
C GLN A 143 9.76 -30.42 33.63
N ASP A 144 9.07 -29.43 33.08
CA ASP A 144 9.49 -28.03 33.17
C ASP A 144 9.27 -27.47 34.58
N SER A 145 10.37 -27.15 35.26
CA SER A 145 10.36 -26.67 36.64
C SER A 145 9.64 -25.33 36.83
N TYR A 146 9.57 -24.49 35.78
CA TYR A 146 8.82 -23.24 35.83
C TYR A 146 7.34 -23.53 35.73
N LEU A 147 6.90 -24.32 34.74
CA LEU A 147 5.48 -24.64 34.56
C LEU A 147 4.87 -25.30 35.82
N GLN A 148 5.62 -26.20 36.46
CA GLN A 148 5.21 -26.82 37.72
C GLN A 148 5.04 -25.80 38.86
N LYS A 149 5.99 -24.87 39.02
CA LYS A 149 5.90 -23.79 40.03
C LYS A 149 4.70 -22.88 39.80
N PHE A 150 4.33 -22.64 38.54
CA PHE A 150 3.14 -21.86 38.19
C PHE A 150 1.85 -22.70 38.18
N GLY A 151 1.91 -24.00 38.51
CA GLY A 151 0.74 -24.89 38.52
C GLY A 151 0.15 -25.16 37.13
N ILE A 152 0.89 -24.90 36.06
CA ILE A 152 0.44 -25.06 34.67
C ILE A 152 0.67 -26.50 34.23
N LYS A 153 -0.38 -27.15 33.73
CA LYS A 153 -0.31 -28.47 33.10
C LYS A 153 -0.62 -28.35 31.62
N VAL A 154 0.30 -28.83 30.78
CA VAL A 154 0.12 -28.85 29.32
C VAL A 154 -0.28 -30.26 28.92
N HIS A 155 -1.44 -30.40 28.27
CA HIS A 155 -1.88 -31.67 27.70
C HIS A 155 -1.12 -31.93 26.39
N SER A 156 -0.06 -32.74 26.45
CA SER A 156 0.84 -33.01 25.32
C SER A 156 0.51 -34.26 24.51
N ASN A 157 -0.34 -35.16 25.04
CA ASN A 157 -0.57 -36.48 24.43
C ASN A 157 -1.36 -36.43 23.12
N ASP A 158 -2.28 -35.47 22.99
CA ASP A 158 -3.18 -35.34 21.84
C ASP A 158 -3.34 -33.87 21.44
N MET A 159 -3.51 -33.63 20.13
CA MET A 159 -3.94 -32.33 19.64
C MET A 159 -5.42 -32.10 19.94
N LEU A 160 -5.79 -30.83 20.10
CA LEU A 160 -7.18 -30.43 20.30
C LEU A 160 -8.05 -30.90 19.12
N LYS A 161 -9.14 -31.62 19.43
CA LYS A 161 -10.14 -32.07 18.47
C LYS A 161 -11.27 -31.06 18.47
N ILE A 162 -11.60 -30.53 17.29
CA ILE A 162 -12.55 -29.43 17.12
C ILE A 162 -13.55 -29.83 16.04
N ALA A 163 -14.82 -29.51 16.27
CA ALA A 163 -15.85 -29.66 15.24
C ALA A 163 -15.65 -28.61 14.14
N ALA A 164 -15.77 -29.03 12.89
CA ALA A 164 -15.67 -28.13 11.74
C ALA A 164 -16.86 -28.35 10.82
N ARG A 165 -17.30 -27.28 10.15
CA ARG A 165 -18.36 -27.32 9.13
C ARG A 165 -17.74 -27.16 7.76
N ILE A 166 -18.34 -27.75 6.73
CA ILE A 166 -17.92 -27.57 5.35
C ILE A 166 -19.02 -26.79 4.62
N LEU A 167 -18.72 -25.54 4.27
CA LEU A 167 -19.63 -24.69 3.52
C LEU A 167 -19.82 -25.20 2.09
N THR A 168 -21.03 -25.00 1.56
CA THR A 168 -21.33 -25.35 0.17
C THR A 168 -20.72 -24.32 -0.76
N PRO A 169 -20.00 -24.70 -1.84
CA PRO A 169 -19.46 -23.75 -2.80
C PRO A 169 -20.57 -23.13 -3.67
N PRO A 170 -20.35 -21.95 -4.27
CA PRO A 170 -21.32 -21.32 -5.14
C PRO A 170 -21.41 -22.01 -6.51
N ASP A 171 -22.50 -21.75 -7.22
CA ASP A 171 -22.62 -22.02 -8.65
C ASP A 171 -21.86 -20.96 -9.46
N ILE A 172 -21.01 -21.39 -10.40
CA ILE A 172 -20.25 -20.50 -11.29
C ILE A 172 -20.94 -20.44 -12.65
N LYS A 173 -21.42 -19.27 -13.05
CA LYS A 173 -22.14 -19.08 -14.31
C LYS A 173 -21.22 -18.59 -15.42
N TYR A 174 -21.35 -19.21 -16.60
CA TYR A 174 -20.68 -18.87 -17.86
C TYR A 174 -21.69 -18.87 -19.03
N LYS A 175 -21.28 -18.45 -20.22
CA LYS A 175 -22.12 -18.53 -21.43
C LYS A 175 -21.88 -19.81 -22.21
N SER A 176 -22.95 -20.44 -22.70
CA SER A 176 -22.84 -21.68 -23.44
C SER A 176 -22.02 -21.49 -24.72
N ALA A 177 -21.07 -22.39 -24.97
CA ALA A 177 -20.32 -22.37 -26.22
C ALA A 177 -21.17 -22.71 -27.46
N LYS A 178 -22.34 -23.36 -27.27
CA LYS A 178 -23.28 -23.72 -28.36
C LYS A 178 -24.28 -22.62 -28.66
N ASP A 179 -24.64 -21.85 -27.63
CA ASP A 179 -25.61 -20.75 -27.70
C ASP A 179 -25.17 -19.64 -26.73
N ASN A 180 -24.53 -18.61 -27.27
CA ASN A 180 -23.96 -17.52 -26.48
C ASN A 180 -25.01 -16.70 -25.70
N GLN A 181 -26.32 -16.92 -25.91
CA GLN A 181 -27.36 -16.27 -25.12
C GLN A 181 -27.67 -17.03 -23.82
N ARG A 182 -27.43 -18.34 -23.78
CA ARG A 182 -27.79 -19.21 -22.67
C ARG A 182 -26.70 -19.28 -21.59
N ASP A 183 -27.11 -19.12 -20.34
CA ASP A 183 -26.24 -19.35 -19.18
C ASP A 183 -26.06 -20.85 -18.88
N VAL A 184 -24.84 -21.23 -18.50
CA VAL A 184 -24.46 -22.59 -18.07
C VAL A 184 -23.75 -22.51 -16.74
N ILE A 185 -23.97 -23.51 -15.87
CA ILE A 185 -23.35 -23.61 -14.55
C ILE A 185 -22.19 -24.60 -14.62
N GLU A 186 -20.99 -24.14 -14.26
CA GLU A 186 -19.84 -24.99 -13.96
C GLU A 186 -19.81 -25.27 -12.46
N LYS A 187 -19.83 -26.54 -12.05
CA LYS A 187 -19.86 -26.94 -10.64
C LYS A 187 -18.46 -26.96 -10.05
N VAL A 188 -18.33 -26.38 -8.85
CA VAL A 188 -17.08 -26.41 -8.08
C VAL A 188 -16.91 -27.77 -7.41
N GLN A 189 -15.78 -28.41 -7.65
CA GLN A 189 -15.38 -29.67 -7.03
C GLN A 189 -14.04 -29.46 -6.31
N ILE A 190 -14.03 -29.63 -4.99
CA ILE A 190 -12.84 -29.47 -4.14
C ILE A 190 -12.11 -28.15 -4.48
N GLY A 191 -12.86 -27.04 -4.47
CA GLY A 191 -12.33 -25.71 -4.72
C GLY A 191 -11.79 -25.45 -6.13
N LYS A 192 -12.15 -26.27 -7.14
CA LYS A 192 -11.77 -26.08 -8.55
C LYS A 192 -12.94 -26.34 -9.48
N TRP A 193 -12.94 -25.73 -10.65
CA TRP A 193 -13.86 -26.05 -11.74
C TRP A 193 -13.14 -26.04 -13.09
N TYR A 194 -13.75 -26.66 -14.10
CA TYR A 194 -13.24 -26.68 -15.47
C TYR A 194 -13.98 -25.64 -16.31
N LEU A 195 -13.25 -24.92 -17.16
CA LEU A 195 -13.86 -23.97 -18.10
C LEU A 195 -14.08 -24.67 -19.43
N ASN A 196 -15.30 -25.16 -19.65
CA ASN A 196 -15.70 -25.79 -20.90
C ASN A 196 -16.51 -24.87 -21.83
N ASN A 197 -16.86 -23.69 -21.31
CA ASN A 197 -17.78 -22.73 -21.88
C ASN A 197 -17.10 -21.37 -22.11
N GLN A 198 -17.85 -20.39 -22.62
CA GLN A 198 -17.34 -19.06 -22.95
C GLN A 198 -17.49 -18.08 -21.77
N PHE A 199 -16.68 -17.04 -21.75
CA PHE A 199 -16.81 -15.95 -20.78
C PHE A 199 -18.15 -15.21 -20.94
N ASN A 200 -18.63 -14.61 -19.84
CA ASN A 200 -19.91 -13.90 -19.82
C ASN A 200 -19.92 -12.64 -20.70
N LYS A 201 -18.83 -11.89 -20.66
CA LYS A 201 -18.63 -10.69 -21.48
C LYS A 201 -17.21 -10.69 -22.00
N THR A 202 -17.07 -10.60 -23.31
CA THR A 202 -15.78 -10.48 -23.99
C THR A 202 -15.74 -9.22 -24.82
N ARG A 203 -14.53 -8.79 -25.16
CA ARG A 203 -14.27 -7.69 -26.08
C ARG A 203 -13.55 -8.24 -27.32
N GLU A 204 -13.94 -7.71 -28.47
CA GLU A 204 -13.24 -7.94 -29.73
C GLU A 204 -12.00 -7.05 -29.82
N ILE A 205 -10.89 -7.61 -30.29
CA ILE A 205 -9.59 -6.94 -30.39
C ILE A 205 -9.23 -6.81 -31.85
N ARG A 206 -9.09 -5.57 -32.30
CA ARG A 206 -8.86 -5.20 -33.68
C ARG A 206 -7.39 -5.03 -33.97
N ILE A 207 -6.60 -4.48 -33.06
CA ILE A 207 -5.16 -4.26 -33.27
C ILE A 207 -4.40 -4.74 -32.05
N TRP A 208 -3.47 -5.67 -32.25
CA TRP A 208 -2.66 -6.24 -31.19
C TRP A 208 -1.25 -6.54 -31.68
N ALA A 209 -0.31 -6.60 -30.74
CA ALA A 209 1.10 -6.85 -31.03
C ALA A 209 1.64 -8.01 -30.20
N LEU A 210 2.63 -8.70 -30.76
CA LEU A 210 3.43 -9.69 -30.08
C LEU A 210 4.90 -9.30 -30.16
N VAL A 211 5.52 -9.05 -29.01
CA VAL A 211 6.88 -8.52 -28.90
C VAL A 211 7.76 -9.53 -28.18
N LEU A 212 8.73 -10.11 -28.86
CA LEU A 212 9.76 -10.95 -28.25
C LEU A 212 10.87 -10.06 -27.69
N VAL A 213 11.06 -10.08 -26.37
CA VAL A 213 12.11 -9.35 -25.68
C VAL A 213 13.14 -10.33 -25.16
N SER A 214 14.40 -10.09 -25.50
CA SER A 214 15.49 -11.01 -25.18
C SER A 214 16.74 -10.23 -24.75
N GLN A 215 17.51 -10.80 -23.81
CA GLN A 215 18.77 -10.19 -23.36
C GLN A 215 19.83 -10.16 -24.48
N LYS A 216 19.80 -11.15 -25.36
CA LYS A 216 20.60 -11.21 -26.59
C LYS A 216 19.68 -11.16 -27.79
N GLU A 217 20.21 -10.71 -28.92
CA GLU A 217 19.45 -10.72 -30.18
C GLU A 217 18.89 -12.13 -30.43
N PRO A 218 17.56 -12.27 -30.57
CA PRO A 218 16.94 -13.58 -30.67
C PRO A 218 17.29 -14.24 -32.01
N ASP A 219 17.60 -15.53 -31.96
CA ASP A 219 17.91 -16.29 -33.18
C ASP A 219 16.65 -16.52 -34.05
N ALA A 220 16.85 -16.90 -35.31
CA ALA A 220 15.76 -17.13 -36.26
C ALA A 220 14.75 -18.19 -35.79
N ARG A 221 15.19 -19.17 -34.99
CA ARG A 221 14.31 -20.20 -34.44
C ARG A 221 13.42 -19.63 -33.34
N GLN A 222 13.96 -18.80 -32.45
CA GLN A 222 13.20 -18.13 -31.40
C GLN A 222 12.15 -17.19 -31.98
N VAL A 223 12.50 -16.43 -33.02
CA VAL A 223 11.56 -15.58 -33.76
C VAL A 223 10.49 -16.43 -34.45
N GLY A 224 10.86 -17.55 -35.08
CA GLY A 224 9.91 -18.49 -35.69
C GLY A 224 8.92 -19.07 -34.69
N LEU A 225 9.38 -19.47 -33.50
CA LEU A 225 8.51 -19.96 -32.42
C LEU A 225 7.53 -18.90 -31.91
N ALA A 226 7.98 -17.66 -31.78
CA ALA A 226 7.12 -16.53 -31.39
C ALA A 226 6.03 -16.27 -32.44
N ARG A 227 6.37 -16.33 -33.74
CA ARG A 227 5.43 -16.22 -34.85
C ARG A 227 4.40 -17.36 -34.86
N ASP A 228 4.85 -18.60 -34.68
CA ASP A 228 3.96 -19.76 -34.57
C ASP A 228 2.96 -19.58 -33.42
N PHE A 229 3.42 -19.06 -32.29
CA PHE A 229 2.54 -18.76 -31.16
C PHE A 229 1.54 -17.64 -31.48
N ALA A 230 1.97 -16.57 -32.16
CA ALA A 230 1.10 -15.49 -32.61
C ALA A 230 -0.03 -16.01 -33.52
N SER A 231 0.27 -16.96 -34.42
CA SER A 231 -0.75 -17.57 -35.30
C SER A 231 -1.77 -18.45 -34.56
N LYS A 232 -1.38 -19.05 -33.42
CA LYS A 232 -2.21 -20.01 -32.65
C LYS A 232 -3.09 -19.33 -31.60
N ILE A 233 -2.65 -18.19 -31.04
CA ILE A 233 -3.41 -17.46 -29.99
C ILE A 233 -4.85 -17.17 -30.39
N PRO A 234 -5.16 -16.60 -31.58
CA PRO A 234 -6.53 -16.24 -31.95
C PRO A 234 -7.49 -17.42 -31.89
N LYS A 235 -7.06 -18.60 -32.38
CA LYS A 235 -7.84 -19.83 -32.34
C LYS A 235 -8.03 -20.36 -30.91
N ALA A 236 -7.03 -20.22 -30.05
CA ALA A 236 -7.16 -20.65 -28.66
C ALA A 236 -8.09 -19.73 -27.86
N MET A 237 -8.06 -18.43 -28.16
CA MET A 237 -8.88 -17.40 -27.50
C MET A 237 -10.35 -17.45 -27.92
N SER A 238 -10.62 -17.79 -29.19
CA SER A 238 -11.99 -17.87 -29.73
C SER A 238 -12.82 -18.96 -29.05
N ARG A 239 -12.19 -20.04 -28.55
CA ARG A 239 -12.85 -21.08 -27.73
C ARG A 239 -13.55 -20.49 -26.49
N TYR A 240 -13.04 -19.38 -25.96
CA TYR A 240 -13.57 -18.72 -24.77
C TYR A 240 -14.40 -17.46 -25.11
N GLY A 241 -14.67 -17.23 -26.40
CA GLY A 241 -15.46 -16.09 -26.89
C GLY A 241 -14.65 -14.81 -27.14
N VAL A 242 -13.33 -14.82 -26.98
CA VAL A 242 -12.45 -13.66 -27.24
C VAL A 242 -12.01 -13.68 -28.71
N ARG A 243 -12.30 -12.62 -29.46
CA ARG A 243 -12.03 -12.52 -30.91
C ARG A 243 -10.89 -11.57 -31.21
N PHE A 244 -10.02 -11.98 -32.13
CA PHE A 244 -8.93 -11.17 -32.67
C PHE A 244 -9.16 -11.02 -34.18
N ASN A 245 -9.29 -9.78 -34.66
CA ASN A 245 -9.68 -9.48 -36.04
C ASN A 245 -8.51 -9.12 -36.96
N SER A 246 -7.29 -9.09 -36.44
CA SER A 246 -6.07 -8.82 -37.22
C SER A 246 -4.98 -9.85 -36.93
N ALA A 247 -4.08 -10.00 -37.89
CA ALA A 247 -2.79 -10.62 -37.64
C ALA A 247 -1.99 -9.79 -36.63
N ALA A 248 -1.19 -10.46 -35.80
CA ALA A 248 -0.36 -9.78 -34.82
C ALA A 248 0.65 -8.86 -35.51
N ILE A 249 0.89 -7.69 -34.93
CA ILE A 249 2.11 -6.93 -35.21
C ILE A 249 3.26 -7.65 -34.49
N GLU A 250 4.07 -8.39 -35.23
CA GLU A 250 5.21 -9.15 -34.70
C GLU A 250 6.47 -8.28 -34.64
N LYS A 251 7.10 -8.19 -33.46
CA LYS A 251 8.35 -7.44 -33.24
C LYS A 251 9.30 -8.23 -32.35
N SER A 252 10.59 -7.90 -32.45
CA SER A 252 11.64 -8.43 -31.58
C SER A 252 12.54 -7.30 -31.12
N ASP A 253 12.76 -7.20 -29.82
CA ASP A 253 13.50 -6.11 -29.19
C ASP A 253 14.56 -6.63 -28.21
N ALA A 254 15.64 -5.86 -28.09
CA ALA A 254 16.60 -6.03 -27.01
C ALA A 254 15.94 -5.66 -25.67
N ALA A 255 16.34 -6.35 -24.60
CA ALA A 255 15.88 -6.09 -23.24
C ALA A 255 16.52 -4.81 -22.66
N VAL A 256 16.22 -3.67 -23.28
CA VAL A 256 16.73 -2.33 -22.91
C VAL A 256 15.53 -1.40 -22.69
N PRO A 257 15.47 -0.64 -21.58
CA PRO A 257 14.32 0.22 -21.28
C PRO A 257 13.95 1.19 -22.42
N ASP A 258 14.92 1.89 -23.00
CA ASP A 258 14.65 2.87 -24.06
C ASP A 258 14.06 2.23 -25.31
N THR A 259 14.54 1.03 -25.68
CA THR A 259 13.99 0.25 -26.80
C THR A 259 12.54 -0.13 -26.54
N ILE A 260 12.22 -0.57 -25.32
CA ILE A 260 10.86 -0.94 -24.92
C ILE A 260 9.93 0.27 -24.98
N LEU A 261 10.37 1.43 -24.49
CA LEU A 261 9.58 2.66 -24.54
C LEU A 261 9.33 3.11 -25.98
N ALA A 262 10.37 3.14 -26.81
CA ALA A 262 10.26 3.48 -28.23
C ALA A 262 9.27 2.55 -28.94
N ARG A 263 9.35 1.24 -28.69
CA ARG A 263 8.43 0.26 -29.25
C ARG A 263 6.99 0.48 -28.80
N MET A 264 6.76 0.73 -27.52
CA MET A 264 5.40 0.98 -27.01
C MET A 264 4.81 2.25 -27.62
N ASN A 265 5.61 3.31 -27.79
CA ASN A 265 5.16 4.54 -28.46
C ASN A 265 4.76 4.29 -29.91
N GLU A 266 5.57 3.54 -30.68
CA GLU A 266 5.22 3.13 -32.03
C GLU A 266 3.89 2.36 -32.06
N LEU A 267 3.74 1.34 -31.20
CA LEU A 267 2.52 0.54 -31.13
C LEU A 267 1.30 1.35 -30.69
N LYS A 268 1.48 2.34 -29.80
CA LYS A 268 0.42 3.26 -29.39
C LYS A 268 -0.06 4.13 -30.57
N MET A 269 0.86 4.65 -31.38
CA MET A 269 0.52 5.42 -32.59
C MET A 269 -0.22 4.57 -33.62
N LEU A 270 0.07 3.27 -33.69
CA LEU A 270 -0.66 2.31 -34.54
C LEU A 270 -2.03 1.91 -33.99
N GLY A 271 -2.46 2.47 -32.85
CA GLY A 271 -3.75 2.15 -32.24
C GLY A 271 -3.81 0.75 -31.61
N CYS A 272 -2.66 0.18 -31.24
CA CYS A 272 -2.58 -1.14 -30.63
C CYS A 272 -3.33 -1.18 -29.29
N GLU A 273 -4.32 -2.06 -29.18
CA GLU A 273 -5.15 -2.21 -27.97
C GLU A 273 -4.47 -3.07 -26.92
N VAL A 274 -3.69 -4.08 -27.33
CA VAL A 274 -2.97 -4.98 -26.43
C VAL A 274 -1.61 -5.40 -26.97
N ILE A 275 -0.60 -5.38 -26.10
CA ILE A 275 0.74 -5.89 -26.40
C ILE A 275 1.02 -7.14 -25.58
N ILE A 276 1.34 -8.25 -26.26
CA ILE A 276 1.80 -9.50 -25.64
C ILE A 276 3.33 -9.55 -25.70
N TYR A 277 3.99 -9.50 -24.55
CA TYR A 277 5.44 -9.60 -24.43
C TYR A 277 5.87 -11.03 -24.13
N ILE A 278 6.75 -11.60 -24.96
CA ILE A 278 7.44 -12.85 -24.65
C ILE A 278 8.82 -12.52 -24.10
N LEU A 279 9.09 -12.87 -22.85
CA LEU A 279 10.34 -12.58 -22.16
C LEU A 279 11.27 -13.80 -22.21
N ASN A 280 12.43 -13.65 -22.87
CA ASN A 280 13.43 -14.70 -23.03
C ASN A 280 14.74 -14.37 -22.29
N GLN A 281 15.08 -15.16 -21.27
CA GLN A 281 16.31 -14.97 -20.46
C GLN A 281 16.46 -13.54 -19.91
N VAL A 282 15.33 -12.90 -19.60
CA VAL A 282 15.30 -11.54 -19.07
C VAL A 282 15.03 -11.57 -17.56
N GLY A 283 15.66 -10.67 -16.82
CA GLY A 283 15.37 -10.45 -15.42
C GLY A 283 14.01 -9.77 -15.18
N ASP A 284 13.62 -9.71 -13.90
CA ASP A 284 12.37 -9.08 -13.47
C ASP A 284 12.38 -7.55 -13.64
N ASP A 285 13.57 -6.95 -13.69
CA ASP A 285 13.80 -5.53 -13.96
C ASP A 285 13.09 -5.06 -15.23
N ILE A 286 13.25 -5.79 -16.33
CA ILE A 286 12.61 -5.45 -17.60
C ILE A 286 11.10 -5.69 -17.57
N TYR A 287 10.64 -6.71 -16.84
CA TYR A 287 9.21 -6.88 -16.60
C TYR A 287 8.62 -5.65 -15.89
N HIS A 288 9.32 -5.13 -14.87
CA HIS A 288 8.90 -3.92 -14.15
C HIS A 288 8.90 -2.70 -15.06
N VAL A 289 9.91 -2.54 -15.92
CA VAL A 289 9.97 -1.47 -16.93
C VAL A 289 8.78 -1.54 -17.90
N ILE A 290 8.46 -2.72 -18.44
CA ILE A 290 7.28 -2.92 -19.29
C ILE A 290 6.00 -2.52 -18.55
N LYS A 291 5.87 -2.90 -17.27
CA LYS A 291 4.69 -2.55 -16.47
C LYS A 291 4.65 -1.06 -16.14
N TYR A 292 5.78 -0.41 -15.92
CA TYR A 292 5.85 1.02 -15.66
C TYR A 292 5.45 1.82 -16.91
N PHE A 293 6.04 1.54 -18.07
CA PHE A 293 5.67 2.23 -19.30
C PHE A 293 4.24 1.94 -19.72
N GLY A 294 3.82 0.67 -19.69
CA GLY A 294 2.47 0.29 -20.06
C GLY A 294 1.41 0.87 -19.11
N ASN A 295 1.59 0.68 -17.80
CA ASN A 295 0.55 1.03 -16.84
C ASN A 295 0.56 2.48 -16.42
N VAL A 296 1.74 3.12 -16.26
CA VAL A 296 1.90 4.46 -15.68
C VAL A 296 2.07 5.52 -16.78
N LYS A 297 3.01 5.32 -17.71
CA LYS A 297 3.33 6.36 -18.71
C LYS A 297 2.36 6.40 -19.89
N LEU A 298 1.96 5.24 -20.42
CA LEU A 298 1.30 5.17 -21.73
C LEU A 298 -0.17 4.73 -21.67
N GLY A 299 -0.61 4.10 -20.58
CA GLY A 299 -1.97 3.59 -20.45
C GLY A 299 -2.29 2.42 -21.39
N MET A 300 -1.30 1.59 -21.73
CA MET A 300 -1.44 0.46 -22.64
C MET A 300 -1.63 -0.87 -21.89
N VAL A 301 -2.51 -1.72 -22.41
CA VAL A 301 -2.73 -3.07 -21.89
C VAL A 301 -1.56 -3.97 -22.32
N THR A 302 -0.79 -4.48 -21.35
CA THR A 302 0.35 -5.39 -21.62
C THR A 302 0.15 -6.78 -21.03
N GLN A 303 0.62 -7.84 -21.69
CA GLN A 303 0.54 -9.21 -21.18
C GLN A 303 1.89 -9.89 -21.36
N CYS A 304 2.58 -10.19 -20.26
CA CYS A 304 3.91 -10.79 -20.33
C CYS A 304 3.82 -12.32 -20.21
N THR A 305 4.68 -13.05 -20.87
CA THR A 305 4.77 -14.50 -20.77
C THR A 305 6.22 -14.90 -20.90
N ARG A 306 6.66 -15.93 -20.18
CA ARG A 306 8.05 -16.37 -20.24
C ARG A 306 8.25 -17.35 -21.39
N PHE A 307 9.34 -17.17 -22.13
CA PHE A 307 9.70 -18.01 -23.27
C PHE A 307 9.85 -19.48 -22.87
N ASP A 308 10.51 -19.76 -21.74
CA ASP A 308 10.69 -21.12 -21.20
C ASP A 308 9.34 -21.80 -20.90
N LYS A 309 8.37 -21.09 -20.34
CA LYS A 309 7.03 -21.64 -20.04
C LYS A 309 6.23 -21.97 -21.29
N LEU A 310 6.40 -21.20 -22.37
CA LEU A 310 5.68 -21.40 -23.64
C LEU A 310 6.29 -22.48 -24.53
N PHE A 311 7.62 -22.61 -24.54
CA PHE A 311 8.30 -23.41 -25.54
C PHE A 311 9.11 -24.58 -24.98
N ALA A 312 9.28 -24.67 -23.65
CA ALA A 312 10.03 -25.79 -23.04
C ALA A 312 9.14 -26.96 -22.58
N ASN A 313 7.81 -26.82 -22.45
CA ASN A 313 6.96 -27.97 -22.10
C ASN A 313 6.46 -28.70 -23.35
N ASN A 314 6.84 -29.95 -23.49
CA ASN A 314 6.36 -30.83 -24.56
C ASN A 314 4.98 -31.45 -24.28
N GLU A 315 4.33 -31.09 -23.17
CA GLU A 315 3.03 -31.66 -22.76
C GLU A 315 1.85 -30.77 -23.22
N PRO A 316 1.02 -31.21 -24.18
CA PRO A 316 -0.09 -30.41 -24.71
C PRO A 316 -1.10 -29.98 -23.63
N ARG A 317 -1.42 -30.87 -22.69
CA ARG A 317 -2.38 -30.59 -21.60
C ARG A 317 -1.93 -29.45 -20.68
N LYS A 318 -0.63 -29.36 -20.39
CA LYS A 318 -0.07 -28.29 -19.56
C LYS A 318 -0.13 -26.95 -20.30
N MET A 319 0.10 -26.97 -21.61
CA MET A 319 -0.02 -25.81 -22.46
C MET A 319 -1.44 -25.29 -22.57
N ASP A 320 -2.43 -26.17 -22.77
CA ASP A 320 -3.84 -25.77 -22.79
C ASP A 320 -4.26 -25.10 -21.48
N MET A 321 -3.84 -25.64 -20.34
CA MET A 321 -4.13 -25.07 -19.03
C MET A 321 -3.40 -23.74 -18.81
N TYR A 322 -2.18 -23.59 -19.31
CA TYR A 322 -1.43 -22.33 -19.29
C TYR A 322 -2.14 -21.26 -20.12
N ILE A 323 -2.53 -21.59 -21.35
CA ILE A 323 -3.28 -20.69 -22.23
C ILE A 323 -4.63 -20.32 -21.60
N GLN A 324 -5.36 -21.27 -21.02
CA GLN A 324 -6.61 -20.99 -20.33
C GLN A 324 -6.45 -19.96 -19.19
N ASN A 325 -5.38 -20.05 -18.40
CA ASN A 325 -5.10 -19.05 -17.36
C ASN A 325 -4.68 -17.71 -17.96
N LEU A 326 -3.92 -17.71 -19.05
CA LEU A 326 -3.54 -16.50 -19.79
C LEU A 326 -4.76 -15.77 -20.34
N VAL A 327 -5.68 -16.50 -20.97
CA VAL A 327 -6.91 -15.98 -21.61
C VAL A 327 -7.85 -15.35 -20.58
N GLN A 328 -8.00 -15.97 -19.40
CA GLN A 328 -8.79 -15.42 -18.29
C GLN A 328 -8.30 -14.02 -17.89
N LYS A 329 -6.99 -13.86 -17.77
CA LYS A 329 -6.39 -12.59 -17.37
C LYS A 329 -6.53 -11.56 -18.47
N PHE A 330 -6.32 -12.00 -19.70
CA PHE A 330 -6.45 -11.16 -20.88
C PHE A 330 -7.86 -10.54 -21.00
N ASN A 331 -8.92 -11.36 -20.86
CA ASN A 331 -10.29 -10.86 -20.90
C ASN A 331 -10.59 -9.87 -19.75
N ALA A 332 -10.13 -10.17 -18.53
CA ALA A 332 -10.30 -9.27 -17.39
C ALA A 332 -9.61 -7.90 -17.60
N LYS A 333 -8.41 -7.90 -18.19
CA LYS A 333 -7.64 -6.68 -18.50
C LYS A 333 -8.32 -5.80 -19.55
N LEU A 334 -9.18 -6.39 -20.37
CA LEU A 334 -9.94 -5.73 -21.43
C LEU A 334 -11.33 -5.25 -20.98
N GLY A 335 -11.65 -5.36 -19.69
CA GLY A 335 -12.97 -5.01 -19.16
C GLY A 335 -14.04 -6.06 -19.46
N GLY A 336 -13.64 -7.28 -19.80
CA GLY A 336 -14.53 -8.44 -19.90
C GLY A 336 -14.97 -8.96 -18.52
N ILE A 337 -15.96 -9.84 -18.53
CA ILE A 337 -16.47 -10.56 -17.36
C ILE A 337 -16.29 -12.05 -17.65
N ASN A 338 -15.45 -12.72 -16.88
CA ASN A 338 -15.17 -14.14 -17.07
C ASN A 338 -16.34 -14.98 -16.56
N GLN A 339 -16.52 -15.02 -15.23
CA GLN A 339 -17.58 -15.75 -14.55
C GLN A 339 -18.52 -14.82 -13.77
N LEU A 340 -19.73 -15.30 -13.51
CA LEU A 340 -20.68 -14.68 -12.58
C LEU A 340 -20.91 -15.61 -11.39
N VAL A 341 -20.91 -15.03 -10.19
CA VAL A 341 -21.21 -15.73 -8.93
C VAL A 341 -22.35 -14.97 -8.25
N SER A 342 -23.42 -15.68 -7.87
CA SER A 342 -24.55 -15.06 -7.18
C SER A 342 -24.25 -14.92 -5.70
N LEU A 343 -23.59 -13.82 -5.33
CA LEU A 343 -23.18 -13.55 -3.94
C LEU A 343 -24.36 -13.50 -2.97
N MET A 344 -25.51 -12.98 -3.41
CA MET A 344 -26.71 -12.85 -2.57
C MET A 344 -27.30 -14.19 -2.12
N ARG A 345 -26.96 -15.30 -2.78
CA ARG A 345 -27.35 -16.64 -2.30
C ARG A 345 -26.61 -17.07 -1.04
N ALA A 346 -25.58 -16.34 -0.64
CA ALA A 346 -24.91 -16.56 0.64
C ALA A 346 -25.72 -16.01 1.83
N LEU A 347 -26.69 -15.11 1.57
CA LEU A 347 -27.49 -14.49 2.62
C LEU A 347 -28.67 -15.40 2.97
N THR A 348 -28.89 -15.66 4.26
CA THR A 348 -29.95 -16.54 4.76
C THR A 348 -31.24 -15.77 4.96
N SER A 349 -31.13 -14.49 5.32
CA SER A 349 -32.24 -13.55 5.23
C SER A 349 -32.50 -13.17 3.78
N SER A 350 -33.76 -13.03 3.39
CA SER A 350 -34.14 -12.42 2.10
C SER A 350 -33.71 -10.96 2.12
N SER A 351 -32.42 -10.68 1.89
CA SER A 351 -31.92 -9.33 1.72
C SER A 351 -32.88 -8.63 0.75
N PRO A 352 -33.46 -7.47 1.13
CA PRO A 352 -34.38 -6.77 0.26
C PRO A 352 -33.80 -6.64 -1.13
N ARG A 353 -34.62 -6.77 -2.18
CA ARG A 353 -34.15 -6.57 -3.58
C ARG A 353 -33.52 -5.19 -3.81
N THR A 354 -33.75 -4.26 -2.88
CA THR A 354 -33.20 -2.90 -2.85
C THR A 354 -31.80 -2.82 -2.24
N ASP A 355 -31.28 -3.88 -1.62
CA ASP A 355 -29.92 -3.89 -1.08
C ASP A 355 -28.90 -3.95 -2.22
N ILE A 356 -27.95 -3.02 -2.19
CA ILE A 356 -26.87 -2.88 -3.16
C ILE A 356 -25.56 -2.92 -2.39
N PHE A 357 -24.84 -4.02 -2.58
CA PHE A 357 -23.56 -4.27 -1.92
C PHE A 357 -22.40 -3.75 -2.75
N MET A 358 -21.44 -3.12 -2.07
CA MET A 358 -20.11 -2.86 -2.61
C MET A 358 -19.05 -3.53 -1.72
N PHE A 359 -18.14 -4.27 -2.36
CA PHE A 359 -17.13 -5.08 -1.68
C PHE A 359 -15.75 -4.44 -1.82
N PHE A 360 -15.06 -4.30 -0.69
CA PHE A 360 -13.75 -3.68 -0.61
C PHE A 360 -12.69 -4.66 -0.13
N GLY A 361 -11.48 -4.48 -0.65
CA GLY A 361 -10.29 -5.20 -0.25
C GLY A 361 -9.17 -4.22 -0.01
N ILE A 362 -8.52 -4.35 1.14
CA ILE A 362 -7.46 -3.45 1.54
C ILE A 362 -6.26 -4.27 1.97
N ASP A 363 -5.07 -3.89 1.50
CA ASP A 363 -3.80 -4.48 1.95
C ASP A 363 -2.73 -3.39 2.06
N CYS A 364 -1.74 -3.61 2.91
CA CYS A 364 -0.61 -2.69 3.07
C CYS A 364 0.69 -3.47 3.28
N THR A 365 1.78 -3.00 2.68
CA THR A 365 3.09 -3.54 2.98
C THR A 365 3.58 -3.14 4.36
N ARG A 366 4.38 -4.03 4.93
CA ARG A 366 5.31 -3.74 6.00
C ARG A 366 6.71 -3.82 5.38
N THR A 367 7.31 -2.68 5.04
CA THR A 367 8.70 -2.66 4.60
C THR A 367 9.58 -3.07 5.80
N THR A 368 10.40 -4.11 5.66
CA THR A 368 11.24 -4.61 6.78
C THR A 368 12.71 -4.27 6.65
N CYS A 369 13.15 -3.73 5.51
CA CYS A 369 14.57 -3.71 5.14
C CYS A 369 15.18 -2.32 4.95
N SER A 370 14.39 -1.24 4.86
CA SER A 370 14.93 0.12 4.76
C SER A 370 14.05 1.12 5.51
N ARG A 371 14.67 2.02 6.28
CA ARG A 371 13.98 3.11 7.00
C ARG A 371 13.50 4.23 6.05
N GLU A 372 13.93 4.19 4.79
CA GLU A 372 13.72 5.26 3.81
C GLU A 372 12.66 4.91 2.76
N GLN A 373 12.18 3.66 2.71
CA GLN A 373 11.15 3.25 1.75
C GLN A 373 9.74 3.49 2.32
N PRO A 374 8.83 4.10 1.53
CA PRO A 374 7.44 4.25 1.95
C PRO A 374 6.74 2.90 2.06
N SER A 375 5.78 2.81 2.97
CA SER A 375 4.80 1.71 2.97
C SER A 375 3.82 1.94 1.82
N ILE A 376 3.32 0.87 1.22
CA ILE A 376 2.38 0.95 0.10
C ILE A 376 1.08 0.29 0.53
N ALA A 377 0.00 1.05 0.43
CA ALA A 377 -1.36 0.58 0.66
C ALA A 377 -2.10 0.48 -0.67
N ALA A 378 -2.99 -0.51 -0.80
CA ALA A 378 -3.94 -0.59 -1.89
C ALA A 378 -5.36 -0.73 -1.34
N ILE A 379 -6.27 0.08 -1.89
CA ILE A 379 -7.70 0.06 -1.58
C ILE A 379 -8.41 -0.32 -2.87
N ILE A 380 -9.07 -1.47 -2.87
CA ILE A 380 -9.80 -2.02 -4.01
C ILE A 380 -11.28 -2.01 -3.69
N GLY A 381 -12.13 -1.56 -4.61
CA GLY A 381 -13.59 -1.59 -4.49
C GLY A 381 -14.23 -2.21 -5.73
N SER A 382 -15.28 -3.01 -5.58
CA SER A 382 -16.05 -3.52 -6.72
C SER A 382 -16.71 -2.36 -7.47
N LYS A 383 -16.71 -2.37 -8.81
CA LYS A 383 -17.38 -1.34 -9.63
C LYS A 383 -18.86 -1.63 -9.87
N ASP A 384 -19.25 -2.89 -9.73
CA ASP A 384 -20.59 -3.38 -10.01
C ASP A 384 -21.15 -4.16 -8.82
N SER A 385 -22.48 -4.24 -8.74
CA SER A 385 -23.21 -4.99 -7.70
C SER A 385 -23.01 -6.50 -7.77
N THR A 386 -22.54 -7.03 -8.91
CA THR A 386 -22.21 -8.44 -9.10
C THR A 386 -20.80 -8.82 -8.64
N SER A 387 -20.00 -7.82 -8.20
CA SER A 387 -18.61 -7.98 -7.76
C SER A 387 -17.69 -8.62 -8.81
N THR A 388 -17.92 -8.34 -10.10
CA THR A 388 -17.13 -8.93 -11.20
C THR A 388 -15.96 -8.07 -11.63
N GLN A 389 -16.10 -6.75 -11.53
CA GLN A 389 -15.07 -5.78 -11.86
C GLN A 389 -14.70 -4.98 -10.63
N TYR A 390 -13.44 -4.54 -10.57
CA TYR A 390 -12.91 -3.81 -9.43
C TYR A 390 -12.16 -2.57 -9.90
N ALA A 391 -12.07 -1.58 -9.04
CA ALA A 391 -11.25 -0.40 -9.16
C ALA A 391 -10.27 -0.36 -7.99
N GLY A 392 -9.09 0.21 -8.17
CA GLY A 392 -8.07 0.29 -7.14
C GLY A 392 -7.50 1.69 -6.95
N ARG A 393 -7.04 1.98 -5.74
CA ARG A 393 -6.19 3.13 -5.43
C ARG A 393 -4.95 2.61 -4.72
N VAL A 394 -3.77 2.99 -5.19
CA VAL A 394 -2.51 2.63 -4.53
C VAL A 394 -1.84 3.89 -4.04
N VAL A 395 -1.37 3.80 -2.80
CA VAL A 395 -0.97 4.96 -2.01
C VAL A 395 0.38 4.66 -1.40
N GLN A 396 1.30 5.61 -1.53
CA GLN A 396 2.58 5.57 -0.83
C GLN A 396 2.45 6.34 0.50
N GLN A 397 2.94 5.75 1.57
CA GLN A 397 2.86 6.28 2.93
C GLN A 397 4.25 6.36 3.54
N TYR A 398 4.75 7.57 3.72
CA TYR A 398 6.06 7.80 4.34
C TYR A 398 5.99 7.71 5.86
N CYS A 399 6.99 7.04 6.44
CA CYS A 399 7.10 6.87 7.88
C CYS A 399 7.59 8.17 8.55
N PRO A 400 6.96 8.59 9.67
CA PRO A 400 7.57 9.56 10.56
C PRO A 400 8.92 9.05 11.11
N LYS A 401 9.86 9.96 11.40
CA LYS A 401 11.21 9.62 11.90
C LYS A 401 11.12 8.61 13.06
N GLY A 402 11.76 7.45 12.90
CA GLY A 402 11.86 6.41 13.93
C GLY A 402 10.93 5.19 13.76
N LYS A 403 9.96 5.24 12.84
CA LYS A 403 9.12 4.07 12.48
C LYS A 403 9.60 3.41 11.19
N ILE A 404 9.45 2.09 11.11
CA ILE A 404 9.91 1.27 9.96
C ILE A 404 8.79 1.13 8.91
N SER A 405 7.52 1.09 9.34
CA SER A 405 6.35 0.99 8.44
C SER A 405 5.14 1.76 8.99
N VAL A 406 4.25 2.20 8.11
CA VAL A 406 2.94 2.77 8.45
C VAL A 406 1.85 1.77 8.05
N GLU A 407 1.20 1.18 9.05
CA GLU A 407 0.17 0.15 8.84
C GLU A 407 -1.21 0.76 8.60
N ILE A 408 -1.57 1.79 9.37
CA ILE A 408 -2.86 2.50 9.27
C ILE A 408 -2.87 3.38 8.03
N ILE A 409 -3.91 3.26 7.21
CA ILE A 409 -4.03 4.03 5.97
C ILE A 409 -4.47 5.46 6.30
N LYS A 410 -3.59 6.42 6.01
CA LYS A 410 -3.92 7.84 6.09
C LYS A 410 -4.91 8.24 5.01
N ASP A 411 -5.82 9.15 5.37
CA ASP A 411 -6.79 9.76 4.45
C ASP A 411 -7.64 8.74 3.68
N LEU A 412 -7.95 7.59 4.30
CA LEU A 412 -8.74 6.51 3.69
C LEU A 412 -10.09 7.01 3.13
N HIS A 413 -10.67 8.04 3.75
CA HIS A 413 -11.91 8.67 3.33
C HIS A 413 -11.88 9.16 1.88
N ILE A 414 -10.74 9.69 1.41
CA ILE A 414 -10.56 10.19 0.04
C ILE A 414 -10.73 9.04 -0.96
N TYR A 415 -9.99 7.95 -0.75
CA TYR A 415 -9.98 6.81 -1.67
C TYR A 415 -11.32 6.07 -1.68
N VAL A 416 -11.95 5.94 -0.52
CA VAL A 416 -13.29 5.33 -0.44
C VAL A 416 -14.32 6.18 -1.17
N ARG A 417 -14.28 7.50 -1.01
CA ARG A 417 -15.15 8.43 -1.75
C ARG A 417 -14.96 8.32 -3.26
N GLU A 418 -13.72 8.29 -3.74
CA GLU A 418 -13.42 8.11 -5.16
C GLU A 418 -13.97 6.79 -5.72
N LEU A 419 -13.82 5.69 -4.97
CA LEU A 419 -14.34 4.38 -5.39
C LEU A 419 -15.88 4.34 -5.37
N LEU A 420 -16.51 4.99 -4.40
CA LEU A 420 -17.97 5.13 -4.36
C LEU A 420 -18.51 5.97 -5.53
N HIS A 421 -17.81 7.05 -5.91
CA HIS A 421 -18.12 7.77 -7.14
C HIS A 421 -17.95 6.86 -8.37
N GLU A 422 -16.86 6.09 -8.45
CA GLU A 422 -16.66 5.18 -9.59
C GLU A 422 -17.78 4.14 -9.69
N PHE A 423 -18.28 3.65 -8.56
CA PHE A 423 -19.46 2.79 -8.50
C PHE A 423 -20.72 3.50 -9.02
N SER A 424 -20.95 4.76 -8.65
CA SER A 424 -22.13 5.53 -9.08
C SER A 424 -22.16 5.80 -10.58
N HIS A 425 -21.03 5.76 -11.28
CA HIS A 425 -20.99 5.90 -12.73
C HIS A 425 -21.43 4.63 -13.47
N HIS A 426 -21.29 3.46 -12.82
CA HIS A 426 -21.60 2.16 -13.41
C HIS A 426 -22.94 1.59 -12.95
N ASN A 427 -23.57 2.19 -11.93
CA ASN A 427 -24.81 1.72 -11.32
C ASN A 427 -25.77 2.90 -11.14
N THR A 428 -27.07 2.64 -11.22
CA THR A 428 -28.10 3.69 -11.09
C THR A 428 -28.20 4.28 -9.68
N HIS A 429 -27.77 3.52 -8.67
CA HIS A 429 -27.87 3.90 -7.26
C HIS A 429 -26.55 3.66 -6.55
N LEU A 430 -26.29 4.47 -5.54
CA LEU A 430 -25.19 4.27 -4.60
C LEU A 430 -25.42 3.01 -3.75
N PRO A 431 -24.35 2.33 -3.32
CA PRO A 431 -24.46 1.11 -2.53
C PRO A 431 -24.90 1.40 -1.09
N ASN A 432 -25.98 0.78 -0.61
CA ASN A 432 -26.45 0.96 0.77
C ASN A 432 -25.80 -0.02 1.77
N LYS A 433 -24.95 -0.95 1.30
CA LYS A 433 -24.17 -1.88 2.13
C LYS A 433 -22.71 -1.91 1.68
N LEU A 434 -21.77 -1.61 2.58
CA LEU A 434 -20.34 -1.64 2.30
C LEU A 434 -19.65 -2.73 3.12
N VAL A 435 -18.98 -3.67 2.45
CA VAL A 435 -18.29 -4.79 3.10
C VAL A 435 -16.79 -4.69 2.84
N PHE A 436 -16.01 -4.46 3.89
CA PHE A 436 -14.56 -4.29 3.84
C PHE A 436 -13.82 -5.52 4.36
N TYR A 437 -12.85 -5.99 3.58
CA TYR A 437 -11.87 -6.97 4.01
C TYR A 437 -10.47 -6.36 4.05
N ARG A 438 -9.89 -6.27 5.24
CA ARG A 438 -8.63 -5.59 5.52
C ARG A 438 -7.53 -6.58 5.91
N ALA A 439 -6.58 -6.81 5.02
CA ALA A 439 -5.40 -7.64 5.28
C ALA A 439 -4.22 -6.82 5.77
N GLY A 440 -3.22 -7.48 6.37
CA GLY A 440 -1.95 -6.85 6.73
C GLY A 440 -1.92 -6.20 8.12
N VAL A 441 -2.97 -6.40 8.94
CA VAL A 441 -3.09 -5.77 10.27
C VAL A 441 -2.64 -6.68 11.42
N ASP A 442 -1.93 -6.14 12.40
CA ASP A 442 -1.51 -6.83 13.64
C ASP A 442 -2.57 -6.73 14.76
N ASP A 443 -2.62 -7.70 15.69
CA ASP A 443 -3.69 -7.78 16.71
C ASP A 443 -3.70 -6.54 17.61
N GLY A 444 -2.51 -6.04 17.99
CA GLY A 444 -2.35 -4.84 18.79
C GLY A 444 -2.75 -3.53 18.09
N SER A 445 -3.12 -3.59 16.80
CA SER A 445 -3.53 -2.42 16.00
C SER A 445 -5.04 -2.36 15.76
N PHE A 446 -5.84 -3.33 16.22
CA PHE A 446 -7.30 -3.38 15.93
C PHE A 446 -8.04 -2.12 16.39
N GLN A 447 -7.79 -1.64 17.60
CA GLN A 447 -8.40 -0.41 18.10
C GLN A 447 -8.05 0.81 17.24
N LYS A 448 -6.80 0.90 16.78
CA LYS A 448 -6.36 1.99 15.90
C LYS A 448 -7.04 1.93 14.53
N VAL A 449 -7.30 0.74 14.01
CA VAL A 449 -8.05 0.57 12.75
C VAL A 449 -9.49 1.04 12.92
N LEU A 450 -10.16 0.70 14.02
CA LEU A 450 -11.49 1.22 14.34
C LEU A 450 -11.49 2.75 14.45
N ASP A 451 -10.54 3.30 15.22
CA ASP A 451 -10.48 4.73 15.51
C ASP A 451 -10.14 5.60 14.30
N ASN A 452 -9.39 5.07 13.33
CA ASN A 452 -8.88 5.84 12.19
C ASN A 452 -9.52 5.41 10.86
N GLU A 453 -9.48 4.12 10.51
CA GLU A 453 -9.94 3.64 9.20
C GLU A 453 -11.48 3.56 9.13
N VAL A 454 -12.14 2.96 10.13
CA VAL A 454 -13.61 2.86 10.14
C VAL A 454 -14.26 4.25 10.25
N ARG A 455 -13.74 5.13 11.11
CA ARG A 455 -14.21 6.52 11.19
C ARG A 455 -13.99 7.28 9.88
N ALA A 456 -12.88 7.06 9.17
CA ALA A 456 -12.64 7.67 7.87
C ALA A 456 -13.64 7.17 6.81
N ILE A 457 -14.00 5.88 6.82
CA ILE A 457 -15.05 5.35 5.93
C ILE A 457 -16.40 6.01 6.22
N GLN A 458 -16.78 6.10 7.50
CA GLN A 458 -18.02 6.77 7.91
C GLN A 458 -18.04 8.25 7.49
N ARG A 459 -16.90 8.95 7.60
CA ARG A 459 -16.74 10.33 7.11
C ARG A 459 -16.97 10.41 5.59
N ALA A 460 -16.34 9.54 4.80
CA ALA A 460 -16.54 9.51 3.35
C ALA A 460 -18.02 9.28 2.97
N CYS A 461 -18.71 8.42 3.72
CA CYS A 461 -20.14 8.18 3.52
C CYS A 461 -20.97 9.43 3.86
N LYS A 462 -20.70 10.11 4.97
CA LYS A 462 -21.40 11.35 5.33
C LYS A 462 -21.22 12.45 4.29
N GLU A 463 -20.00 12.62 3.79
CA GLU A 463 -19.69 13.63 2.77
C GLU A 463 -20.41 13.35 1.44
N LEU A 464 -20.50 12.08 1.02
CA LEU A 464 -21.07 11.71 -0.28
C LEU A 464 -22.60 11.56 -0.26
N TYR A 465 -23.16 10.98 0.81
CA TYR A 465 -24.59 10.68 0.91
C TYR A 465 -25.39 11.88 1.48
N GLY A 466 -24.72 12.84 2.13
CA GLY A 466 -25.36 14.04 2.69
C GLY A 466 -26.41 13.70 3.75
N TYR A 467 -27.64 14.19 3.55
CA TYR A 467 -28.79 13.96 4.44
C TYR A 467 -29.56 12.66 4.13
N ASN A 468 -29.15 11.88 3.13
CA ASN A 468 -29.77 10.60 2.81
C ASN A 468 -29.40 9.52 3.84
N GLU A 469 -30.11 8.39 3.80
CA GLU A 469 -29.76 7.23 4.63
C GLU A 469 -28.32 6.78 4.33
N LEU A 470 -27.49 6.77 5.39
CA LEU A 470 -26.10 6.35 5.31
C LEU A 470 -26.01 4.84 5.06
N PRO A 471 -25.04 4.38 4.26
CA PRO A 471 -24.87 2.96 4.00
C PRO A 471 -24.39 2.24 5.26
N LYS A 472 -24.85 1.00 5.45
CA LYS A 472 -24.40 0.15 6.56
C LYS A 472 -23.04 -0.46 6.24
N ILE A 473 -22.17 -0.57 7.24
CA ILE A 473 -20.77 -0.99 7.06
C ILE A 473 -20.51 -2.29 7.82
N CYS A 474 -19.82 -3.24 7.18
CA CYS A 474 -19.16 -4.36 7.82
C CYS A 474 -17.65 -4.29 7.53
N PHE A 475 -16.81 -4.39 8.57
CA PHE A 475 -15.36 -4.29 8.47
C PHE A 475 -14.69 -5.50 9.11
N THR A 476 -14.04 -6.31 8.28
CA THR A 476 -13.44 -7.59 8.65
C THR A 476 -11.93 -7.59 8.40
N ILE A 477 -11.13 -7.90 9.41
CA ILE A 477 -9.68 -8.12 9.27
C ILE A 477 -9.41 -9.52 8.72
N VAL A 478 -8.46 -9.64 7.79
CA VAL A 478 -8.00 -10.90 7.21
C VAL A 478 -6.56 -11.19 7.62
N LYS A 479 -6.38 -12.20 8.47
CA LYS A 479 -5.08 -12.65 8.97
C LYS A 479 -4.54 -13.77 8.10
N LYS A 480 -3.66 -13.39 7.16
CA LYS A 480 -2.93 -14.32 6.28
C LYS A 480 -1.79 -15.05 6.99
N HIS A 481 -1.28 -14.46 8.07
CA HIS A 481 -0.08 -14.92 8.74
C HIS A 481 -0.29 -15.24 10.23
N HIS A 482 -0.62 -16.50 10.52
CA HIS A 482 -0.75 -17.07 11.88
C HIS A 482 -0.17 -18.51 11.95
N ASN A 483 0.00 -19.03 13.16
CA ASN A 483 0.66 -20.34 13.39
C ASN A 483 -0.31 -21.53 13.47
N THR A 484 -1.61 -21.29 13.51
CA THR A 484 -2.66 -22.33 13.55
C THR A 484 -2.66 -23.20 12.29
N ARG A 485 -2.68 -24.52 12.46
CA ARG A 485 -2.81 -25.52 11.37
C ARG A 485 -3.85 -26.56 11.76
N PHE A 486 -4.54 -27.08 10.76
CA PHE A 486 -5.62 -28.04 10.94
C PHE A 486 -5.33 -29.31 10.16
N PHE A 487 -5.68 -30.44 10.75
CA PHE A 487 -5.44 -31.77 10.21
C PHE A 487 -6.74 -32.56 10.29
N THR A 488 -7.04 -33.36 9.27
CA THR A 488 -8.22 -34.24 9.29
C THR A 488 -7.91 -35.47 10.12
N TRP A 489 -8.85 -35.88 10.98
CA TRP A 489 -8.77 -37.15 11.72
C TRP A 489 -8.98 -38.37 10.80
N ASP A 490 -9.78 -38.20 9.74
CA ASP A 490 -10.11 -39.27 8.79
C ASP A 490 -9.08 -39.37 7.65
N LYS A 491 -8.76 -40.62 7.28
CA LYS A 491 -7.94 -40.98 6.10
C LYS A 491 -8.68 -40.77 4.78
N GLN A 492 -9.99 -40.50 4.79
CA GLN A 492 -10.77 -40.16 3.59
C GLN A 492 -10.53 -38.74 3.05
N SER A 493 -9.47 -38.05 3.46
CA SER A 493 -9.11 -36.76 2.88
C SER A 493 -8.57 -36.92 1.46
N ASN A 494 -8.82 -35.90 0.63
CA ASN A 494 -8.47 -35.78 -0.79
C ASN A 494 -7.03 -36.22 -1.12
N GLN A 495 -6.66 -36.30 -2.41
CA GLN A 495 -5.31 -36.63 -2.91
C GLN A 495 -4.12 -35.95 -2.18
N THR A 496 -4.32 -34.82 -1.49
CA THR A 496 -3.28 -34.06 -0.77
C THR A 496 -3.32 -34.19 0.77
N HIS A 497 -4.26 -34.97 1.32
CA HIS A 497 -4.49 -35.16 2.76
C HIS A 497 -4.72 -33.88 3.58
N ASN A 498 -5.10 -32.78 2.91
CA ASN A 498 -5.47 -31.52 3.56
C ASN A 498 -6.96 -31.48 3.88
N ILE A 499 -7.35 -30.58 4.79
CA ILE A 499 -8.75 -30.22 5.03
C ILE A 499 -9.42 -29.71 3.75
N GLN A 500 -10.74 -29.91 3.64
CA GLN A 500 -11.47 -29.57 2.42
C GLN A 500 -11.64 -28.04 2.26
N PRO A 501 -11.67 -27.52 1.03
CA PRO A 501 -12.15 -26.16 0.77
C PRO A 501 -13.57 -25.98 1.30
N GLY A 502 -13.85 -24.84 1.92
CA GLY A 502 -15.11 -24.56 2.63
C GLY A 502 -15.09 -24.94 4.10
N THR A 503 -14.02 -25.55 4.62
CA THR A 503 -13.92 -25.86 6.07
C THR A 503 -13.91 -24.57 6.89
N VAL A 504 -14.88 -24.42 7.79
CA VAL A 504 -15.01 -23.31 8.74
C VAL A 504 -14.91 -23.83 10.17
N ILE A 505 -14.19 -23.08 11.00
CA ILE A 505 -14.05 -23.31 12.44
C ILE A 505 -14.24 -21.98 13.16
N ASP A 506 -15.32 -21.90 13.92
CA ASP A 506 -15.80 -20.72 14.64
C ASP A 506 -16.09 -21.02 16.12
N THR A 507 -15.51 -22.10 16.65
CA THR A 507 -15.68 -22.56 18.04
C THR A 507 -14.33 -22.97 18.64
N ASP A 508 -14.27 -23.02 19.98
CA ASP A 508 -13.17 -23.48 20.85
C ASP A 508 -11.84 -22.70 20.79
N ILE A 509 -11.34 -22.37 19.60
CA ILE A 509 -10.02 -21.75 19.37
C ILE A 509 -10.11 -20.32 18.81
N ILE A 510 -11.30 -19.76 18.87
CA ILE A 510 -11.60 -18.37 18.48
C ILE A 510 -11.54 -17.45 19.68
N SER A 511 -11.68 -16.15 19.44
CA SER A 511 -11.65 -15.15 20.51
C SER A 511 -12.89 -15.31 21.41
N PRO A 512 -12.74 -15.38 22.75
CA PRO A 512 -13.88 -15.65 23.64
C PRO A 512 -15.04 -14.64 23.54
N ASN A 513 -14.72 -13.38 23.26
CA ASN A 513 -15.66 -12.27 23.17
C ASN A 513 -15.66 -11.62 21.78
N GLY A 514 -14.97 -12.21 20.81
CA GLY A 514 -14.83 -11.67 19.46
C GLY A 514 -15.76 -12.35 18.48
N PHE A 515 -15.94 -11.73 17.31
CA PHE A 515 -16.58 -12.36 16.17
C PHE A 515 -15.53 -12.76 15.14
N ASP A 516 -14.96 -13.95 15.31
CA ASP A 516 -13.88 -14.45 14.48
C ASP A 516 -14.06 -15.92 14.09
N PHE A 517 -13.52 -16.26 12.92
CA PHE A 517 -13.60 -17.61 12.37
C PHE A 517 -12.42 -17.91 11.45
N TYR A 518 -12.00 -19.18 11.44
CA TYR A 518 -11.10 -19.70 10.43
C TYR A 518 -11.90 -20.19 9.23
N LEU A 519 -11.44 -19.87 8.03
CA LEU A 519 -11.98 -20.42 6.78
C LEU A 519 -10.85 -20.92 5.89
N ASN A 520 -10.92 -22.21 5.53
CA ASN A 520 -10.10 -22.79 4.49
C ASN A 520 -10.84 -22.72 3.16
N SER A 521 -10.69 -21.63 2.40
CA SER A 521 -11.41 -21.46 1.15
C SER A 521 -10.80 -22.22 -0.05
N HIS A 522 -9.53 -22.64 0.03
CA HIS A 522 -8.77 -23.14 -1.12
C HIS A 522 -8.34 -24.60 -0.97
N ALA A 523 -8.07 -25.24 -2.11
CA ALA A 523 -7.44 -26.56 -2.14
C ALA A 523 -5.93 -26.40 -2.20
N ALA A 524 -5.22 -26.77 -1.13
CA ALA A 524 -3.76 -26.76 -1.12
C ALA A 524 -3.21 -27.74 -2.17
N ILE A 525 -2.42 -27.21 -3.09
CA ILE A 525 -1.73 -27.99 -4.13
C ILE A 525 -0.48 -28.66 -3.54
N GLN A 526 0.19 -27.98 -2.62
CA GLN A 526 1.42 -28.43 -1.98
C GLN A 526 1.42 -28.09 -0.49
N GLY A 527 2.11 -28.91 0.29
CA GLY A 527 2.30 -28.69 1.72
C GLY A 527 1.02 -28.83 2.53
N THR A 528 0.98 -28.11 3.66
CA THR A 528 -0.17 -28.06 4.57
C THR A 528 -0.94 -26.76 4.36
N SER A 529 -2.25 -26.85 4.17
CA SER A 529 -3.17 -25.72 4.04
C SER A 529 -2.99 -24.74 5.20
N ARG A 530 -3.15 -23.46 4.89
CA ARG A 530 -3.24 -22.39 5.88
C ARG A 530 -4.60 -21.71 5.78
N PRO A 531 -5.57 -22.11 6.61
CA PRO A 531 -6.88 -21.46 6.65
C PRO A 531 -6.71 -20.04 7.13
N MET A 532 -7.40 -19.09 6.51
CA MET A 532 -7.29 -17.68 6.90
C MET A 532 -8.17 -17.44 8.11
N LEU A 533 -7.71 -16.57 9.00
CA LEU A 533 -8.48 -16.12 10.16
C LEU A 533 -9.12 -14.77 9.85
N TYR A 534 -10.42 -14.67 10.07
CA TYR A 534 -11.22 -13.47 9.85
C TYR A 534 -11.69 -12.94 11.20
N HIS A 535 -11.46 -11.66 11.48
CA HIS A 535 -12.02 -10.98 12.67
C HIS A 535 -12.93 -9.86 12.22
N VAL A 536 -14.22 -9.97 12.52
CA VAL A 536 -15.20 -8.90 12.25
C VAL A 536 -15.06 -7.87 13.37
N LEU A 537 -14.50 -6.71 13.03
CA LEU A 537 -14.26 -5.64 14.01
C LEU A 537 -15.44 -4.69 14.15
N TYR A 538 -16.23 -4.54 13.08
CA TYR A 538 -17.37 -3.63 13.04
C TYR A 538 -18.43 -4.21 12.11
N ASP A 539 -19.69 -4.23 12.52
CA ASP A 539 -20.80 -4.69 11.68
C ASP A 539 -22.12 -4.02 12.04
N ASP A 540 -22.50 -3.02 11.24
CA ASP A 540 -23.83 -2.40 11.29
C ASP A 540 -24.81 -3.06 10.31
N ILE A 541 -24.31 -3.92 9.40
CA ILE A 541 -25.17 -4.64 8.46
C ILE A 541 -26.01 -5.66 9.24
N GLY A 542 -25.42 -6.26 10.28
CA GLY A 542 -26.05 -7.23 11.15
C GLY A 542 -26.00 -8.64 10.57
N PHE A 543 -24.85 -9.02 10.01
CA PHE A 543 -24.66 -10.37 9.47
C PHE A 543 -24.72 -11.40 10.58
N THR A 544 -25.43 -12.49 10.31
CA THR A 544 -25.25 -13.70 11.11
C THR A 544 -23.89 -14.35 10.81
N PRO A 545 -23.33 -15.16 11.73
CA PRO A 545 -22.11 -15.94 11.48
C PRO A 545 -22.14 -16.71 10.16
N ASP A 546 -23.24 -17.41 9.88
CA ASP A 546 -23.37 -18.20 8.66
C ASP A 546 -23.34 -17.34 7.40
N GLU A 547 -23.99 -16.16 7.40
CA GLU A 547 -24.03 -15.26 6.24
C GLU A 547 -22.65 -14.72 5.90
N ILE A 548 -21.91 -14.19 6.89
CA ILE A 548 -20.58 -13.62 6.63
C ILE A 548 -19.57 -14.71 6.24
N GLN A 549 -19.65 -15.90 6.85
CA GLN A 549 -18.78 -17.02 6.51
C GLN A 549 -19.04 -17.49 5.07
N GLN A 550 -20.32 -17.67 4.70
CA GLN A 550 -20.73 -18.10 3.37
C GLN A 550 -20.40 -17.05 2.29
N LEU A 551 -20.62 -15.76 2.60
CA LEU A 551 -20.31 -14.64 1.71
C LEU A 551 -18.79 -14.52 1.48
N THR A 552 -18.00 -14.62 2.55
CA THR A 552 -16.52 -14.64 2.48
C THR A 552 -16.05 -15.80 1.61
N TYR A 553 -16.67 -16.98 1.75
CA TYR A 553 -16.33 -18.15 0.92
C TYR A 553 -16.72 -17.94 -0.55
N TYR A 554 -17.87 -17.34 -0.85
CA TYR A 554 -18.29 -17.06 -2.23
C TYR A 554 -17.37 -16.05 -2.92
N LEU A 555 -16.94 -14.99 -2.23
CA LEU A 555 -15.97 -14.03 -2.74
C LEU A 555 -14.59 -14.65 -3.05
N CYS A 556 -14.27 -15.83 -2.51
CA CYS A 556 -13.06 -16.56 -2.87
C CYS A 556 -13.16 -17.23 -4.26
N HIS A 557 -14.35 -17.26 -4.87
CA HIS A 557 -14.59 -17.85 -6.21
C HIS A 557 -14.75 -16.79 -7.31
N THR A 558 -14.74 -15.50 -6.95
CA THR A 558 -14.87 -14.38 -7.90
C THR A 558 -13.52 -13.92 -8.47
N ASP A 559 -12.43 -14.64 -8.17
CA ASP A 559 -11.12 -14.33 -8.73
C ASP A 559 -11.07 -14.62 -10.24
N VAL A 560 -10.84 -13.58 -11.04
CA VAL A 560 -10.90 -13.66 -12.50
C VAL A 560 -9.66 -14.31 -13.13
N ARG A 561 -8.62 -14.60 -12.35
CA ARG A 561 -7.32 -15.07 -12.85
C ARG A 561 -7.23 -16.59 -12.94
N CYS A 562 -8.16 -17.32 -12.30
CA CYS A 562 -8.14 -18.78 -12.28
C CYS A 562 -9.52 -19.40 -12.08
N THR A 563 -9.66 -20.67 -12.48
CA THR A 563 -10.86 -21.47 -12.24
C THR A 563 -10.77 -22.26 -10.92
N LYS A 564 -10.36 -21.57 -9.85
CA LYS A 564 -10.15 -22.16 -8.53
C LYS A 564 -10.58 -21.17 -7.46
N SER A 565 -11.04 -21.71 -6.33
CA SER A 565 -11.23 -20.91 -5.12
C SER A 565 -9.87 -20.52 -4.55
N VAL A 566 -9.66 -19.21 -4.38
CA VAL A 566 -8.43 -18.64 -3.81
C VAL A 566 -8.50 -18.60 -2.28
N SER A 567 -7.35 -18.40 -1.62
CA SER A 567 -7.24 -18.50 -0.16
C SER A 567 -7.83 -17.32 0.62
N VAL A 568 -8.10 -16.20 -0.06
CA VAL A 568 -8.68 -14.96 0.51
C VAL A 568 -9.73 -14.42 -0.47
N PRO A 569 -10.69 -13.59 -0.04
CA PRO A 569 -11.65 -12.95 -0.94
C PRO A 569 -10.94 -12.24 -2.11
N ALA A 570 -11.50 -12.34 -3.31
CA ALA A 570 -10.98 -11.69 -4.51
C ALA A 570 -10.58 -10.20 -4.31
N PRO A 571 -11.38 -9.33 -3.65
CA PRO A 571 -10.96 -7.95 -3.41
C PRO A 571 -9.64 -7.84 -2.62
N VAL A 572 -9.44 -8.70 -1.61
CA VAL A 572 -8.20 -8.74 -0.81
C VAL A 572 -7.03 -9.24 -1.64
N HIS A 573 -7.27 -10.27 -2.47
CA HIS A 573 -6.24 -10.77 -3.36
C HIS A 573 -5.80 -9.65 -4.30
N TYR A 574 -6.73 -8.96 -4.97
CA TYR A 574 -6.42 -7.83 -5.83
C TYR A 574 -5.69 -6.70 -5.11
N ALA A 575 -6.02 -6.42 -3.84
CA ALA A 575 -5.29 -5.44 -3.05
C ALA A 575 -3.82 -5.84 -2.86
N THR A 576 -3.54 -7.11 -2.53
CA THR A 576 -2.16 -7.63 -2.45
C THR A 576 -1.40 -7.49 -3.77
N LEU A 577 -2.07 -7.78 -4.89
CA LEU A 577 -1.47 -7.66 -6.22
C LEU A 577 -1.13 -6.20 -6.53
N CYS A 578 -2.04 -5.27 -6.23
CA CYS A 578 -1.83 -3.84 -6.41
C CYS A 578 -0.73 -3.28 -5.49
N VAL A 579 -0.65 -3.72 -4.23
CA VAL A 579 0.45 -3.39 -3.33
C VAL A 579 1.78 -3.86 -3.90
N SER A 580 1.85 -5.12 -4.36
CA SER A 580 3.07 -5.63 -4.97
C SER A 580 3.42 -4.91 -6.27
N ARG A 581 2.43 -4.52 -7.07
CA ARG A 581 2.65 -3.67 -8.24
C ARG A 581 3.22 -2.32 -7.85
N GLY A 582 2.65 -1.65 -6.84
CA GLY A 582 3.13 -0.37 -6.36
C GLY A 582 4.59 -0.41 -5.92
N LEU A 583 5.01 -1.47 -5.20
CA LEU A 583 6.40 -1.63 -4.76
C LEU A 583 7.39 -1.67 -5.93
N ASN A 584 6.96 -2.25 -7.04
CA ASN A 584 7.80 -2.47 -8.20
C ASN A 584 7.72 -1.31 -9.23
N LEU A 585 6.79 -0.37 -9.05
CA LEU A 585 6.59 0.78 -9.96
C LEU A 585 7.21 2.08 -9.46
N ASP A 586 7.79 2.10 -8.25
CA ASP A 586 8.58 3.22 -7.73
C ASP A 586 9.95 3.35 -8.44
N TYR A 587 9.94 3.28 -9.77
CA TYR A 587 11.13 3.20 -10.62
C TYR A 587 11.88 4.55 -10.69
N GLU A 588 11.17 5.69 -10.64
CA GLU A 588 11.79 7.03 -10.60
C GLU A 588 12.38 7.37 -9.21
N GLY A 589 11.73 6.91 -8.13
CA GLY A 589 12.32 6.90 -6.78
C GLY A 589 13.53 5.97 -6.69
N GLN A 590 13.52 4.85 -7.42
CA GLN A 590 14.65 3.93 -7.54
C GLN A 590 15.80 4.54 -8.36
N MET A 591 15.56 5.25 -9.47
CA MET A 591 16.60 5.92 -10.29
C MET A 591 17.27 7.11 -9.58
N SER A 592 16.49 7.94 -8.88
CA SER A 592 17.02 9.04 -8.06
C SER A 592 17.80 8.54 -6.85
N ASN A 593 17.39 7.39 -6.29
CA ASN A 593 18.16 6.65 -5.30
C ASN A 593 19.32 5.87 -5.92
N GLU A 594 19.32 5.45 -7.18
CA GLU A 594 20.43 4.74 -7.82
C GLU A 594 21.69 5.61 -7.90
N GLN A 595 21.52 6.93 -8.08
CA GLN A 595 22.63 7.88 -7.97
C GLN A 595 23.17 8.06 -6.53
N ARG A 596 22.40 7.66 -5.50
CA ARG A 596 22.80 7.72 -4.08
C ARG A 596 23.01 6.36 -3.40
N SER A 597 22.62 5.26 -4.03
CA SER A 597 22.50 3.94 -3.42
C SER A 597 22.63 2.84 -4.46
N PHE A 598 23.85 2.62 -4.92
CA PHE A 598 24.26 1.30 -5.38
C PHE A 598 24.10 0.29 -4.21
N SER A 599 22.89 -0.20 -3.88
CA SER A 599 22.69 -1.36 -2.99
C SER A 599 21.23 -1.85 -2.87
N VAL A 600 21.01 -3.08 -3.35
CA VAL A 600 20.07 -4.13 -2.89
C VAL A 600 18.68 -4.20 -3.54
N SER A 601 18.62 -5.14 -4.47
CA SER A 601 17.48 -5.94 -4.96
C SER A 601 16.81 -6.76 -3.86
N ASP A 602 15.46 -6.82 -3.86
CA ASP A 602 14.68 -8.04 -3.55
C ASP A 602 13.15 -7.81 -3.55
N VAL A 603 12.41 -8.44 -4.47
CA VAL A 603 11.02 -8.92 -4.27
C VAL A 603 10.85 -10.25 -5.02
N GLY A 604 10.02 -11.15 -4.50
CA GLY A 604 9.89 -12.54 -4.96
C GLY A 604 8.73 -12.85 -5.88
N GLU A 605 8.95 -13.88 -6.70
CA GLU A 605 7.98 -14.51 -7.58
C GLU A 605 6.84 -15.17 -6.80
N GLU A 606 5.67 -14.54 -6.86
CA GLU A 606 4.41 -15.22 -7.16
C GLU A 606 3.55 -14.31 -8.05
N LEU A 607 4.15 -13.77 -9.12
CA LEU A 607 3.54 -12.69 -9.92
C LEU A 607 3.85 -12.87 -11.40
N LEU A 608 3.09 -13.74 -12.04
CA LEU A 608 2.95 -13.74 -13.50
C LEU A 608 1.46 -13.61 -13.81
N ASP A 609 0.84 -12.46 -13.54
CA ASP A 609 0.37 -11.43 -14.47
C ASP A 609 -0.64 -10.56 -13.72
N GLU A 610 -0.44 -9.24 -13.67
CA GLU A 610 -1.58 -8.33 -13.51
C GLU A 610 -1.40 -7.10 -14.40
N ASN A 611 -2.50 -6.61 -14.97
CA ASN A 611 -2.59 -5.22 -15.38
C ASN A 611 -3.50 -4.52 -14.39
N VAL A 612 -3.08 -3.31 -14.11
CA VAL A 612 -3.47 -2.41 -13.05
C VAL A 612 -3.08 -1.09 -13.70
N VAL A 613 -3.99 -0.43 -14.42
CA VAL A 613 -3.66 0.80 -15.19
C VAL A 613 -3.54 1.92 -14.18
N VAL A 614 -2.38 2.58 -14.10
CA VAL A 614 -2.06 3.61 -13.12
C VAL A 614 -2.14 5.00 -13.77
N THR A 615 -2.90 5.94 -13.23
CA THR A 615 -2.82 7.36 -13.62
C THR A 615 -2.25 8.20 -12.47
N LEU A 616 -1.34 9.13 -12.79
CA LEU A 616 -0.72 10.08 -11.87
C LEU A 616 -1.40 11.45 -12.01
N ASP A 617 -1.90 12.01 -10.90
CA ASP A 617 -2.27 13.43 -10.77
C ASP A 617 -1.40 14.06 -9.67
N ASP A 618 -1.26 15.40 -9.68
CA ASP A 618 -0.29 16.21 -8.90
C ASP A 618 -0.45 16.21 -7.35
N VAL A 619 -1.02 15.16 -6.77
CA VAL A 619 -0.96 14.82 -5.35
C VAL A 619 -0.64 13.33 -5.25
N GLN A 620 0.48 12.96 -4.57
CA GLN A 620 1.13 11.64 -4.42
C GLN A 620 0.19 10.39 -4.32
N THR A 621 -0.59 10.12 -5.34
CA THR A 621 -1.61 9.06 -5.40
C THR A 621 -1.54 8.40 -6.77
N ILE A 622 -1.43 7.06 -6.77
CA ILE A 622 -1.38 6.22 -7.96
C ILE A 622 -2.79 5.67 -8.14
N LYS A 623 -3.60 6.30 -9.01
CA LYS A 623 -4.97 5.84 -9.29
C LYS A 623 -4.91 4.60 -10.16
N ILE A 624 -5.48 3.48 -9.71
CA ILE A 624 -5.46 2.22 -10.46
C ILE A 624 -6.84 1.87 -11.02
N ASN A 625 -6.99 2.06 -12.32
CA ASN A 625 -8.19 1.62 -13.03
C ASN A 625 -7.96 0.20 -13.59
N PHE A 626 -8.82 -0.75 -13.28
CA PHE A 626 -9.02 -1.89 -14.17
C PHE A 626 -9.93 -1.37 -15.30
N ASN A 627 -9.41 -1.36 -16.54
CA ASN A 627 -9.57 -0.30 -17.54
C ASN A 627 -11.02 0.21 -17.79
N PRO A 628 -11.20 1.52 -18.05
CA PRO A 628 -12.43 2.09 -18.58
C PRO A 628 -12.68 1.61 -20.02
N SER A 629 -13.94 1.58 -20.42
CA SER A 629 -14.33 1.72 -21.81
C SER A 629 -13.57 2.89 -22.44
N ILE A 630 -13.05 2.70 -23.66
CA ILE A 630 -12.43 3.78 -24.43
C ILE A 630 -13.51 4.81 -24.75
N GLU A 631 -13.53 5.87 -23.94
CA GLU A 631 -13.86 7.25 -24.26
C GLU A 631 -13.40 8.11 -23.06
N ASN A 632 -12.78 9.25 -23.35
CA ASN A 632 -12.19 10.24 -22.43
C ASN A 632 -10.75 10.01 -21.97
N THR A 633 -9.82 10.12 -22.93
CA THR A 633 -8.53 10.75 -22.67
C THR A 633 -8.64 12.23 -23.01
N MET A 634 -9.03 13.05 -22.03
CA MET A 634 -8.72 14.48 -21.89
C MET A 634 -9.64 15.07 -20.82
N TRP A 635 -9.16 15.16 -19.58
CA TRP A 635 -9.58 16.20 -18.63
C TRP A 635 -8.38 16.49 -17.72
N LEU A 636 -7.63 17.55 -18.06
CA LEU A 636 -6.86 18.32 -17.09
C LEU A 636 -7.80 19.39 -16.51
N PHE A 637 -7.62 19.72 -15.23
CA PHE A 637 -8.45 20.59 -14.41
C PHE A 637 -8.89 21.94 -15.02
N GLY A 638 -10.11 22.36 -14.64
CA GLY A 638 -10.39 23.73 -14.22
C GLY A 638 -11.06 24.67 -15.22
N GLN A 639 -12.40 24.68 -15.24
CA GLN A 639 -13.20 25.90 -15.41
C GLN A 639 -14.53 25.73 -14.65
N ILE A 640 -14.61 26.34 -13.46
CA ILE A 640 -15.87 26.80 -12.89
C ILE A 640 -15.92 28.29 -13.25
N ASP A 641 -16.64 28.64 -14.32
CA ASP A 641 -17.65 29.71 -14.32
C ASP A 641 -18.17 30.03 -15.73
N HIS A 642 -19.43 30.48 -15.74
CA HIS A 642 -20.22 31.06 -16.83
C HIS A 642 -20.83 30.12 -17.90
N ALA A 643 -22.08 29.69 -17.64
CA ALA A 643 -23.18 29.79 -18.61
C ALA A 643 -24.57 29.54 -17.99
N PHE A 644 -25.08 30.46 -17.17
CA PHE A 644 -26.52 30.67 -17.02
C PHE A 644 -26.84 32.07 -17.55
N ASN A 645 -27.12 32.16 -18.85
CA ASN A 645 -27.92 33.23 -19.45
C ASN A 645 -28.09 32.96 -20.95
N ARG A 646 -29.19 32.30 -21.33
CA ARG A 646 -29.89 32.63 -22.58
C ARG A 646 -31.39 32.59 -22.34
N THR A 647 -31.94 33.79 -22.46
CA THR A 647 -33.32 34.24 -22.41
C THR A 647 -34.13 33.80 -23.63
N SER A 648 -35.39 33.42 -23.39
CA SER A 648 -36.63 33.68 -24.17
C SER A 648 -37.70 32.75 -23.57
N THR A 649 -38.94 33.14 -23.24
CA THR A 649 -39.76 34.30 -23.60
C THR A 649 -40.96 34.39 -22.63
N THR A 650 -41.59 35.57 -22.58
CA THR A 650 -43.03 35.81 -22.32
C THR A 650 -43.65 35.63 -20.92
N SER A 651 -43.85 36.80 -20.29
CA SER A 651 -45.11 37.37 -19.76
C SER A 651 -45.88 36.75 -18.58
N THR A 652 -46.38 37.71 -17.77
CA THR A 652 -47.61 37.76 -16.96
C THR A 652 -47.58 37.29 -15.49
N THR A 653 -47.46 38.29 -14.61
CA THR A 653 -48.32 38.62 -13.44
C THR A 653 -48.69 37.56 -12.39
N SER A 654 -48.31 37.87 -11.14
CA SER A 654 -49.16 38.06 -9.95
C SER A 654 -48.81 37.26 -8.66
N THR A 655 -48.60 38.06 -7.59
CA THR A 655 -49.02 37.89 -6.18
C THR A 655 -48.42 36.82 -5.24
N THR A 656 -47.59 37.31 -4.30
CA THR A 656 -47.60 37.14 -2.82
C THR A 656 -47.98 35.79 -2.17
N SER A 657 -47.06 35.19 -1.38
CA SER A 657 -47.08 35.23 0.11
C SER A 657 -45.99 34.35 0.79
N THR A 658 -45.25 34.99 1.72
CA THR A 658 -44.62 34.53 2.99
C THR A 658 -44.06 33.11 3.19
N SER A 659 -42.75 33.00 3.52
CA SER A 659 -42.24 32.61 4.85
C SER A 659 -40.70 32.54 4.95
N SER A 660 -40.13 33.37 5.82
CA SER A 660 -38.85 33.31 6.58
C SER A 660 -37.64 32.47 6.10
N THR A 661 -36.55 33.16 5.75
CA THR A 661 -35.15 32.68 5.68
C THR A 661 -34.32 33.29 6.81
N SER A 662 -33.46 32.48 7.46
CA SER A 662 -32.36 32.95 8.32
C SER A 662 -31.04 32.87 7.55
N THR A 663 -30.52 34.03 7.15
CA THR A 663 -29.23 34.22 6.46
C THR A 663 -28.10 34.46 7.46
N THR A 664 -26.96 33.80 7.27
CA THR A 664 -25.66 34.13 7.88
C THR A 664 -25.15 35.48 7.32
N PRO A 665 -24.65 36.42 8.15
CA PRO A 665 -24.20 37.73 7.66
C PRO A 665 -22.76 37.66 7.12
N THR A 666 -22.53 38.31 5.99
CA THR A 666 -21.21 38.62 5.43
C THR A 666 -20.90 40.09 5.72
N PRO A 667 -19.85 40.45 6.48
CA PRO A 667 -19.45 41.85 6.63
C PRO A 667 -18.52 42.26 5.48
N THR A 668 -18.89 43.29 4.74
CA THR A 668 -18.02 44.02 3.78
C THR A 668 -17.24 45.12 4.50
N CYS A 669 -15.92 45.21 4.27
CA CYS A 669 -15.08 46.33 4.75
C CYS A 669 -14.64 47.25 3.59
N VAL A 670 -14.60 48.56 3.86
CA VAL A 670 -14.15 49.64 2.93
C VAL A 670 -12.83 50.23 3.46
N PRO A 671 -11.83 50.55 2.62
CA PRO A 671 -10.55 51.11 3.09
C PRO A 671 -10.63 52.61 3.39
N THR A 672 -9.97 53.07 4.46
CA THR A 672 -9.68 54.50 4.70
C THR A 672 -8.19 54.68 5.03
N SER A 673 -7.52 55.59 4.32
CA SER A 673 -6.08 55.86 4.43
C SER A 673 -5.74 56.85 5.54
N VAL A 674 -4.78 56.51 6.42
CA VAL A 674 -4.06 57.47 7.27
C VAL A 674 -2.57 57.09 7.33
N GLY A 675 -1.71 57.86 6.66
CA GLY A 675 -0.24 57.75 6.75
C GLY A 675 0.40 56.59 5.97
N SER A 676 1.71 56.38 6.16
CA SER A 676 2.55 55.42 5.42
C SER A 676 2.45 53.96 5.90
N VAL A 677 1.34 53.58 6.56
CA VAL A 677 1.06 52.23 7.03
C VAL A 677 -0.37 51.85 6.62
N SER A 678 -0.49 50.81 5.80
CA SER A 678 -1.76 50.39 5.19
C SER A 678 -2.54 49.44 6.10
N THR A 679 -3.11 49.95 7.20
CA THR A 679 -3.78 49.09 8.19
C THR A 679 -5.16 48.64 7.67
N LEU A 680 -5.31 47.36 7.31
CA LEU A 680 -6.63 46.71 7.10
C LEU A 680 -7.27 46.44 8.46
N PHE A 681 -8.49 46.94 8.72
CA PHE A 681 -9.19 46.74 9.99
C PHE A 681 -10.37 45.78 9.84
N THR A 682 -10.40 44.73 10.67
CA THR A 682 -11.66 44.09 11.12
C THR A 682 -11.54 43.83 12.62
N THR A 683 -12.28 44.58 13.43
CA THR A 683 -12.45 44.26 14.85
C THR A 683 -13.71 43.44 14.97
N SER A 684 -13.57 42.14 15.20
CA SER A 684 -14.71 41.25 15.46
C SER A 684 -14.67 40.80 16.90
N SER A 685 -15.84 40.77 17.55
CA SER A 685 -16.00 40.36 18.94
C SER A 685 -17.18 39.39 19.04
N GLY A 686 -16.95 38.20 19.59
CA GLY A 686 -18.00 37.18 19.73
C GLY A 686 -17.63 36.00 20.63
N SER A 687 -18.63 35.26 21.10
CA SER A 687 -18.44 33.99 21.81
C SER A 687 -18.36 32.86 20.78
N ILE A 688 -17.15 32.36 20.52
CA ILE A 688 -16.89 31.34 19.49
C ILE A 688 -16.55 30.01 20.17
N THR A 689 -17.56 29.26 20.59
CA THR A 689 -17.36 28.00 21.33
C THR A 689 -17.01 26.80 20.43
N SER A 690 -17.10 26.96 19.11
CA SER A 690 -16.72 25.99 18.08
C SER A 690 -15.82 26.62 17.03
N TYR A 691 -14.91 25.85 16.43
CA TYR A 691 -14.06 26.33 15.33
C TYR A 691 -14.92 26.98 14.24
N THR A 692 -14.68 28.28 14.02
CA THR A 692 -15.40 29.11 13.05
C THR A 692 -14.41 29.66 12.04
N CYS A 693 -14.73 29.51 10.76
CA CYS A 693 -13.89 29.98 9.67
C CYS A 693 -14.19 31.45 9.37
N PHE A 694 -13.13 32.24 9.23
CA PHE A 694 -13.16 33.61 8.74
C PHE A 694 -12.38 33.68 7.44
N ALA A 695 -12.89 34.43 6.46
CA ALA A 695 -12.20 34.65 5.19
C ALA A 695 -12.30 36.12 4.79
N TYR A 696 -11.20 36.69 4.33
CA TYR A 696 -11.06 38.09 3.94
C TYR A 696 -10.32 38.20 2.62
N GLU A 697 -10.71 39.18 1.82
CA GLU A 697 -10.04 39.53 0.57
C GLU A 697 -9.34 40.87 0.73
N TRP A 698 -8.07 40.96 0.30
CA TRP A 698 -7.29 42.19 0.36
C TRP A 698 -6.34 42.31 -0.83
N ALA A 699 -5.91 43.54 -1.16
CA ALA A 699 -4.95 43.79 -2.23
C ALA A 699 -3.74 44.56 -1.68
N SER A 700 -2.53 44.13 -2.03
CA SER A 700 -1.32 44.78 -1.53
C SER A 700 -1.09 46.12 -2.24
N PRO A 701 -0.92 47.24 -1.51
CA PRO A 701 -0.78 48.57 -2.12
C PRO A 701 0.62 48.84 -2.70
N THR A 702 1.66 48.11 -2.27
CA THR A 702 3.05 48.26 -2.74
C THR A 702 3.70 46.88 -2.94
N ALA A 703 4.80 46.80 -3.69
CA ALA A 703 5.52 45.53 -3.88
C ALA A 703 6.56 45.40 -2.76
N GLY A 704 6.50 44.35 -1.95
CA GLY A 704 7.36 44.24 -0.79
C GLY A 704 7.07 43.06 0.15
N SER A 705 7.75 43.07 1.30
CA SER A 705 7.48 42.16 2.41
C SER A 705 6.37 42.76 3.27
N ASP A 706 5.17 42.23 3.14
CA ASP A 706 4.03 42.60 3.98
C ASP A 706 4.03 41.70 5.23
N THR A 707 3.61 42.25 6.37
CA THR A 707 3.47 41.47 7.61
C THR A 707 1.99 41.28 7.93
N LEU A 708 1.54 40.03 7.96
CA LEU A 708 0.21 39.67 8.44
C LEU A 708 0.28 39.42 9.94
N ALA A 709 -0.51 40.15 10.73
CA ALA A 709 -0.52 40.07 12.18
C ALA A 709 -1.95 39.89 12.74
N PHE A 710 -2.09 39.03 13.73
CA PHE A 710 -3.30 38.75 14.49
C PHE A 710 -3.12 39.27 15.91
N ASN A 711 -3.91 40.27 16.28
CA ASN A 711 -3.91 40.89 17.59
C ASN A 711 -5.14 40.45 18.39
N PHE A 712 -4.94 39.93 19.60
CA PHE A 712 -6.01 39.47 20.49
C PHE A 712 -6.02 40.31 21.78
N ARG A 713 -7.20 40.74 22.26
CA ARG A 713 -7.33 41.53 23.51
C ARG A 713 -8.31 40.90 24.51
N ASN A 714 -7.85 40.82 25.77
CA ASN A 714 -8.38 40.27 27.05
C ASN A 714 -9.92 40.27 27.25
N ASP A 715 -10.60 39.28 27.85
CA ASP A 715 -10.51 38.67 29.22
C ASP A 715 -11.19 37.26 29.27
N PRO A 716 -11.05 36.47 30.34
CA PRO A 716 -10.24 35.24 30.43
C PRO A 716 -10.76 34.06 29.59
N GLY A 717 -9.93 33.50 28.71
CA GLY A 717 -10.23 32.26 27.99
C GLY A 717 -9.13 31.83 27.04
N LEU A 718 -8.90 30.52 26.92
CA LEU A 718 -8.00 29.97 25.89
C LEU A 718 -8.60 30.22 24.50
N TRP A 719 -7.75 30.56 23.55
CA TRP A 719 -8.11 30.71 22.15
C TRP A 719 -7.24 29.84 21.26
N TYR A 720 -7.81 29.39 20.15
CA TYR A 720 -7.20 28.48 19.19
C TYR A 720 -7.32 29.08 17.79
N LEU A 721 -6.18 29.42 17.19
CA LEU A 721 -6.07 29.83 15.79
C LEU A 721 -5.50 28.65 15.00
N ASP A 722 -6.18 28.26 13.92
CA ASP A 722 -5.81 27.11 13.07
C ASP A 722 -6.03 27.41 11.59
N ASP A 723 -5.39 26.63 10.72
CA ASP A 723 -5.52 26.68 9.26
C ASP A 723 -5.49 28.10 8.66
N VAL A 724 -4.46 28.89 9.02
CA VAL A 724 -4.22 30.21 8.41
C VAL A 724 -3.67 30.00 7.00
N LEU A 725 -4.48 30.31 6.00
CA LEU A 725 -4.16 30.15 4.59
C LEU A 725 -4.21 31.52 3.90
N VAL A 726 -3.22 31.80 3.05
CA VAL A 726 -3.24 32.98 2.17
C VAL A 726 -3.03 32.50 0.74
N TYR A 727 -3.94 32.87 -0.15
CA TYR A 727 -3.90 32.53 -1.57
C TYR A 727 -3.80 33.77 -2.42
N ALA A 728 -3.07 33.67 -3.54
CA ALA A 728 -2.98 34.69 -4.57
C ALA A 728 -3.45 34.11 -5.91
N GLY A 729 -4.77 34.07 -6.11
CA GLY A 729 -5.39 33.23 -7.13
C GLY A 729 -5.31 31.75 -6.74
N ALA A 730 -4.86 30.87 -7.65
CA ALA A 730 -4.70 29.44 -7.37
C ALA A 730 -3.39 29.07 -6.62
N VAL A 731 -2.52 30.05 -6.35
CA VAL A 731 -1.22 29.82 -5.70
C VAL A 731 -1.34 30.05 -4.20
N GLN A 732 -1.02 29.03 -3.41
CA GLN A 732 -0.95 29.15 -1.96
C GLN A 732 0.35 29.87 -1.57
N MET A 733 0.22 31.03 -0.94
CA MET A 733 1.32 31.85 -0.46
C MET A 733 1.70 31.50 0.99
N LEU A 734 0.72 31.11 1.79
CA LEU A 734 0.90 30.76 3.20
C LEU A 734 0.11 29.49 3.55
N SER A 735 0.74 28.58 4.30
CA SER A 735 0.11 27.41 4.90
C SER A 735 0.46 27.33 6.40
N ASN A 736 -0.42 27.83 7.25
CA ASN A 736 -0.25 27.96 8.71
C ASN A 736 0.93 28.83 9.16
N ILE A 737 0.79 29.44 10.35
CA ILE A 737 1.81 30.32 10.91
C ILE A 737 2.95 29.52 11.55
N GLN A 738 4.20 29.84 11.21
CA GLN A 738 5.36 29.25 11.89
C GLN A 738 5.54 29.84 13.30
N VAL A 739 5.12 29.10 14.32
CA VAL A 739 5.13 29.49 15.76
C VAL A 739 6.55 29.78 16.33
N SER A 740 7.63 29.52 15.57
CA SER A 740 9.01 29.73 16.02
C SER A 740 9.49 31.20 16.06
N LYS A 741 8.64 32.18 15.70
CA LYS A 741 8.98 33.62 15.75
C LYS A 741 7.84 34.44 16.38
N LEU A 742 7.59 34.26 17.68
CA LEU A 742 6.75 35.19 18.44
C LEU A 742 7.60 36.39 18.88
N VAL A 743 7.17 37.61 18.53
CA VAL A 743 7.77 38.86 19.02
C VAL A 743 6.81 39.47 20.03
N PRO A 744 7.15 39.53 21.34
CA PRO A 744 6.29 40.19 22.32
C PRO A 744 6.21 41.69 22.02
N PHE A 745 4.99 42.23 21.89
CA PHE A 745 4.77 43.67 21.77
C PHE A 745 5.17 44.36 23.09
N ARG A 746 6.14 45.28 23.06
CA ARG A 746 6.58 46.05 24.22
C ARG A 746 5.95 47.45 24.21
N LEU A 747 5.01 47.69 25.12
CA LEU A 747 4.69 49.04 25.60
C LEU A 747 5.31 49.21 26.99
N GLY A 748 5.78 50.43 27.28
CA GLY A 748 6.85 50.70 28.24
C GLY A 748 6.58 50.29 29.70
N GLN A 749 7.70 49.99 30.37
CA GLN A 749 7.92 49.94 31.82
C GLN A 749 7.04 48.99 32.65
N GLU A 750 7.51 47.75 32.83
CA GLU A 750 8.03 47.19 34.09
C GLU A 750 8.49 45.75 33.84
N GLN A 751 9.63 45.34 34.43
CA GLN A 751 10.23 44.03 34.23
C GLN A 751 9.45 42.93 34.96
N HIS A 752 8.47 42.31 34.29
CA HIS A 752 8.05 40.95 34.63
C HIS A 752 8.59 39.96 33.60
N ARG A 753 9.64 39.26 34.01
CA ARG A 753 10.29 38.16 33.30
C ARG A 753 9.31 36.99 33.23
N ILE A 754 8.74 36.70 32.06
CA ILE A 754 8.00 35.44 31.83
C ILE A 754 9.05 34.35 31.62
N ASP A 755 9.51 33.74 32.70
CA ASP A 755 10.55 32.69 32.68
C ASP A 755 10.02 31.30 32.23
N HIS A 756 8.75 31.16 31.81
CA HIS A 756 8.21 29.88 31.37
C HIS A 756 7.16 30.00 30.24
N VAL A 757 7.56 29.74 29.00
CA VAL A 757 6.66 29.21 27.97
C VAL A 757 6.58 27.69 28.21
N GLN A 758 5.64 27.25 29.03
CA GLN A 758 5.38 25.81 29.20
C GLN A 758 4.53 25.31 28.02
N PHE A 759 5.15 24.53 27.13
CA PHE A 759 4.43 23.70 26.18
C PHE A 759 3.77 22.55 26.93
N PHE A 760 2.45 22.58 27.06
CA PHE A 760 1.69 21.43 27.54
C PHE A 760 1.29 20.54 26.36
N PRO A 761 1.80 19.30 26.25
CA PRO A 761 1.14 18.28 25.43
C PRO A 761 -0.09 17.80 26.22
N GLY A 762 -1.20 18.53 26.09
CA GLY A 762 -2.47 18.21 26.74
C GLY A 762 -3.51 17.74 25.73
N GLN A 763 -3.99 16.50 25.86
CA GLN A 763 -5.26 16.07 25.29
C GLN A 763 -6.40 16.82 25.99
N VAL A 764 -7.24 17.54 25.25
CA VAL A 764 -8.58 17.93 25.67
C VAL A 764 -9.58 17.15 24.84
N ALA A 765 -10.40 16.35 25.51
CA ALA A 765 -11.51 15.63 24.91
C ALA A 765 -12.65 16.61 24.61
N SER A 766 -13.01 16.84 23.34
CA SER A 766 -14.39 17.12 22.94
C SER A 766 -14.60 16.91 21.42
N ASN A 767 -15.86 16.68 21.06
CA ASN A 767 -16.37 16.21 19.77
C ASN A 767 -16.21 17.22 18.61
N SER A 768 -15.12 17.19 17.83
CA SER A 768 -15.05 17.63 16.40
C SER A 768 -13.60 17.50 15.86
N PRO A 769 -13.35 17.17 14.56
CA PRO A 769 -12.03 16.77 14.07
C PRO A 769 -11.33 17.86 13.22
N HIS A 770 -10.32 18.54 13.76
CA HIS A 770 -9.37 19.36 12.99
C HIS A 770 -7.93 19.02 13.42
N SER A 771 -7.01 18.91 12.45
CA SER A 771 -5.67 18.35 12.63
C SER A 771 -4.58 19.30 12.12
N GLY A 772 -4.16 20.26 12.96
CA GLY A 772 -2.97 21.10 12.79
C GLY A 772 -2.01 20.95 13.99
N ILE A 773 -0.76 21.41 13.87
CA ILE A 773 0.16 21.50 15.02
C ILE A 773 -0.34 22.65 15.91
N HIS A 774 -1.04 22.31 16.99
CA HIS A 774 -1.69 23.28 17.86
C HIS A 774 -0.67 24.17 18.60
N GLY A 775 -0.70 25.48 18.34
CA GLY A 775 -0.11 26.47 19.24
C GLY A 775 -1.12 26.79 20.34
N VAL A 776 -0.97 26.19 21.52
CA VAL A 776 -1.71 26.65 22.70
C VAL A 776 -0.97 27.86 23.25
N ILE A 777 -1.56 29.05 23.14
CA ILE A 777 -1.03 30.27 23.77
C ILE A 777 -2.05 30.70 24.83
N HIS A 778 -1.61 30.72 26.08
CA HIS A 778 -2.40 31.30 27.15
C HIS A 778 -2.38 32.81 26.97
N GLY A 779 -3.56 33.42 26.83
CA GLY A 779 -3.66 34.88 26.73
C GLY A 779 -3.04 35.54 27.94
N SER A 780 -2.25 36.60 27.74
CA SER A 780 -1.64 37.32 28.84
C SER A 780 -2.70 38.20 29.54
N ASN A 781 -2.92 37.97 30.85
CA ASN A 781 -3.95 38.68 31.62
C ASN A 781 -3.67 40.19 31.58
N GLY A 782 -4.59 40.96 30.98
CA GLY A 782 -4.51 42.42 30.90
C GLY A 782 -3.68 42.98 29.74
N CYS A 783 -3.14 42.15 28.84
CA CYS A 783 -2.31 42.60 27.71
C CYS A 783 -2.90 42.16 26.35
N THR A 784 -2.35 42.73 25.26
CA THR A 784 -2.65 42.34 23.87
C THR A 784 -1.60 41.36 23.38
N ASP A 785 -2.03 40.19 22.90
CA ASP A 785 -1.15 39.20 22.28
C ASP A 785 -1.12 39.38 20.76
N GLU A 786 0.06 39.37 20.16
CA GLU A 786 0.25 39.48 18.70
C GLU A 786 0.92 38.22 18.14
N ILE A 787 0.33 37.63 17.10
CA ILE A 787 0.97 36.61 16.25
C ILE A 787 1.15 37.21 14.86
N SER A 788 2.38 37.25 14.34
CA SER A 788 2.62 37.78 13.00
C SER A 788 3.56 36.94 12.14
N GLN A 789 3.39 37.02 10.81
CA GLN A 789 4.26 36.41 9.82
C GLN A 789 4.45 37.29 8.59
N GLN A 790 5.69 37.37 8.13
CA GLN A 790 6.04 38.07 6.90
C GLN A 790 5.76 37.21 5.66
N LEU A 791 5.22 37.84 4.63
CA LEU A 791 4.94 37.27 3.32
C LEU A 791 5.30 38.27 2.22
N ILE A 792 5.77 37.76 1.08
CA ILE A 792 6.15 38.62 -0.05
C ILE A 792 4.93 38.82 -0.94
N ALA A 793 4.41 40.04 -0.98
CA ALA A 793 3.26 40.40 -1.78
C ALA A 793 3.66 41.19 -3.03
N THR A 794 2.82 41.12 -4.06
CA THR A 794 2.96 41.84 -5.32
C THR A 794 1.94 42.97 -5.34
N ALA A 795 2.39 44.19 -5.62
CA ALA A 795 1.53 45.37 -5.71
C ALA A 795 0.34 45.13 -6.65
N GLY A 796 -0.87 45.47 -6.19
CA GLY A 796 -2.10 45.40 -6.99
C GLY A 796 -2.66 43.99 -7.19
N LYS A 797 -2.03 42.94 -6.65
CA LYS A 797 -2.58 41.57 -6.69
C LYS A 797 -3.56 41.37 -5.52
N VAL A 798 -4.66 40.68 -5.81
CA VAL A 798 -5.68 40.29 -4.83
C VAL A 798 -5.28 39.00 -4.14
N TYR A 799 -5.43 38.99 -2.82
CA TYR A 799 -5.16 37.88 -1.92
C TYR A 799 -6.41 37.52 -1.14
N ILE A 800 -6.62 36.21 -0.94
CA ILE A 800 -7.67 35.68 -0.08
C ILE A 800 -7.00 35.03 1.11
N GLU A 801 -7.33 35.54 2.29
CA GLU A 801 -6.91 34.99 3.57
C GLU A 801 -8.09 34.23 4.19
N SER A 802 -7.81 33.07 4.78
CA SER A 802 -8.79 32.35 5.59
C SER A 802 -8.14 31.72 6.81
N PHE A 803 -8.85 31.67 7.94
CA PHE A 803 -8.38 31.04 9.17
C PHE A 803 -9.55 30.55 10.04
N TRP A 804 -9.27 29.61 10.94
CA TRP A 804 -10.22 29.08 11.89
C TRP A 804 -9.92 29.56 13.31
N LEU A 805 -10.91 30.07 14.02
CA LEU A 805 -10.78 30.54 15.39
C LEU A 805 -11.76 29.79 16.32
N LYS A 806 -11.31 29.47 17.54
CA LYS A 806 -12.15 28.94 18.63
C LYS A 806 -11.76 29.58 19.97
N SER A 807 -12.72 29.73 20.88
CA SER A 807 -12.57 30.07 22.30
C SER A 807 -13.09 28.93 23.18
N ASP A 808 -12.44 28.67 24.31
CA ASP A 808 -12.87 27.65 25.28
C ASP A 808 -13.73 28.20 26.43
N SER A 809 -13.79 29.51 26.66
CA SER A 809 -14.55 30.05 27.78
C SER A 809 -16.02 30.30 27.41
N THR A 810 -16.91 29.57 28.07
CA THR A 810 -18.34 29.82 28.03
C THR A 810 -18.63 31.18 28.68
N GLY A 811 -18.80 32.22 27.86
CA GLY A 811 -19.22 33.56 28.29
C GLY A 811 -18.21 34.68 28.09
N SER A 812 -16.96 34.40 27.70
CA SER A 812 -15.99 35.47 27.38
C SER A 812 -16.06 35.84 25.90
N VAL A 813 -16.01 37.14 25.61
CA VAL A 813 -15.97 37.68 24.26
C VAL A 813 -14.51 37.85 23.86
N ILE A 814 -14.03 37.08 22.88
CA ILE A 814 -12.72 37.34 22.30
C ILE A 814 -12.88 38.51 21.33
N SER A 815 -12.04 39.53 21.47
CA SER A 815 -11.84 40.55 20.44
C SER A 815 -10.54 40.27 19.70
N TRP A 816 -10.60 40.14 18.38
CA TRP A 816 -9.42 39.99 17.54
C TRP A 816 -9.39 41.06 16.44
N THR A 817 -8.19 41.46 16.04
CA THR A 817 -7.92 42.34 14.92
C THR A 817 -6.86 41.72 14.03
N VAL A 818 -7.16 41.58 12.74
CA VAL A 818 -6.17 41.21 11.73
C VAL A 818 -5.62 42.49 11.12
N THR A 819 -4.30 42.65 11.10
CA THR A 819 -3.62 43.80 10.51
C THR A 819 -2.60 43.34 9.48
N LEU A 820 -2.55 44.02 8.35
CA LEU A 820 -1.48 43.92 7.36
C LEU A 820 -0.65 45.20 7.43
N SER A 821 0.67 45.11 7.52
CA SER A 821 1.58 46.28 7.63
C SER A 821 2.77 46.22 6.70
#